data_AF-A0A5C1DG11-F1
#
_entry.id   AF-A0A5C1DG11-F1
#
_cell.length_a   1.000
_cell.length_b   1.000
_cell.length_c   1.000
_cell.angle_alpha   90.00
_cell.angle_beta   90.00
_cell.angle_gamma   90.00
#
_symmetry.space_group_name_H-M   'P 1'
#
loop_
_entity.id
_entity.type
_entity.pdbx_description
1 polymer ?
#
loop_
_entity_poly.entity_id
_entity_poly.type
_entity_poly.pdbx_seq_one_letter_code
_entity_poly.pdbx_strand_id
1 'polypeptide(L)'
;MTLLLALAWPSAADAQAASAMAAAPCDCKDPYREYQKPPTADVLALFQAAQDGDEARFAEKIAGIADVSEYAVKGRPLLDVLLSLSPKLLPPGQYWAAWSNLPAQTRQQIKARHEAMLPAKTRMLALALQHGASVKDVSYQARRPPLQSALVWGTPEMVKLLLAHGADVNQTGETGQTALEVALEPAFSRDAGWKPVFVSPEARTAMIEMLLKAGARRPFQSLDEDRGPGGRPYADELLWPAVAAMTRGDEVMSRISALGTTPALDDGQDSSLAMAARTGNLGGLQWLKRHLPRTIDQAKSESDGKMGPFDLWLNAAAWALYPHDRFGVPGASRDQILSALIVPGMPWLQSTGKWAGEWDPLERGNRSFPQTGNTLLHHLVHAGDEAWVARVVKLGAPVDGAPGESQTPMAQAVKDGNVSMVRLLLSLGADPLAKQVASSPLFAAIVPDPFADEVSAEQERSRRARRVEMLRLMLAKLTPEQKARLSQPANSPFPAALMRYGESAGEMVNALLAAGLSVPPLDGLTLADALRVDDPKVMQALFDQGLRVRERESGDVPVLVVARKRHDLMARLLDAGANPNLHDGFGMSAVAWAVRLGDVQGLDLLLAKGGKLDDAVKGKPMAVLHELAVRSGSAAMLARLGWASASLAPLCFAGQWDLEALVLESDDARWSWLLRQGFGKASGADCSKSSASERLLISLLADKDSYEAGWSGARLTKRLPQLARRSPVSPQFGRKAMREAADAGRQDVVQALQGLGFAVPRGNAKPIVMHPVSVGERAAMAKLAGDYYLRGVREVGSQIRLGADGRFAFMLSYGAVDQVAQGQWGLRGKEVWFQSADTAEAPGWQPYRLEQVARSGAPLGAGPYRIQVRYRQRTVDNVAVTVFGCQAPQRDQGLTQGNGWTSMGMEGNICQIVLRYPGIQRGKPYVYDLPAAERAAGRRDFVFEATPGKQDESQPFQARMAREGESLVWLDTDRHWRYVKQ
;
A
#
# COMPACT_ATOMS: atom_id res chain seq x y z
N MET A 1 -31.84 -20.95 -58.96
CA MET A 1 -33.18 -20.97 -59.58
C MET A 1 -34.17 -20.48 -58.57
N THR A 2 -34.73 -19.32 -58.90
CA THR A 2 -35.90 -18.59 -58.39
C THR A 2 -36.92 -19.37 -57.57
N LEU A 3 -37.23 -18.86 -56.37
CA LEU A 3 -38.60 -18.73 -55.87
C LEU A 3 -38.69 -17.53 -54.92
N LEU A 4 -39.07 -16.41 -55.52
CA LEU A 4 -39.70 -15.24 -54.89
C LEU A 4 -41.15 -15.60 -54.52
N LEU A 5 -41.64 -15.02 -53.41
CA LEU A 5 -43.02 -14.62 -53.04
C LEU A 5 -43.27 -14.95 -51.55
N ALA A 6 -43.82 -14.07 -50.71
CA ALA A 6 -44.31 -12.72 -50.89
C ALA A 6 -44.35 -12.01 -49.53
N LEU A 7 -43.75 -10.82 -49.44
CA LEU A 7 -44.06 -9.83 -48.42
C LEU A 7 -45.37 -9.16 -48.83
N ALA A 8 -46.49 -9.61 -48.28
CA ALA A 8 -47.70 -8.81 -48.23
C ALA A 8 -47.71 -8.08 -46.88
N TRP A 9 -47.39 -6.79 -46.89
CA TRP A 9 -47.76 -5.89 -45.80
C TRP A 9 -49.28 -5.75 -45.77
N PRO A 10 -49.93 -5.75 -44.60
CA PRO A 10 -51.25 -5.13 -44.49
C PRO A 10 -51.05 -3.61 -44.64
N SER A 11 -51.83 -3.02 -45.55
CA SER A 11 -52.02 -1.57 -45.62
C SER A 11 -52.59 -1.02 -44.31
N ALA A 12 -52.37 0.27 -44.05
CA ALA A 12 -52.72 1.02 -42.83
C ALA A 12 -54.22 1.11 -42.45
N ALA A 13 -55.06 0.16 -42.86
CA ALA A 13 -56.50 0.13 -42.59
C ALA A 13 -56.91 -0.80 -41.42
N ASP A 14 -56.04 -1.68 -40.94
CA ASP A 14 -56.36 -2.58 -39.81
C ASP A 14 -55.97 -2.03 -38.43
N ALA A 15 -55.68 -0.72 -38.32
CA ALA A 15 -55.40 -0.05 -37.06
C ALA A 15 -56.66 0.20 -36.19
N GLN A 16 -57.85 -0.14 -36.66
CA GLN A 16 -59.12 0.11 -35.95
C GLN A 16 -59.82 -1.15 -35.40
N ALA A 17 -59.29 -2.35 -35.62
CA ALA A 17 -59.82 -3.57 -34.99
C ALA A 17 -59.14 -3.92 -33.65
N ALA A 18 -58.17 -3.13 -33.18
CA ALA A 18 -57.45 -3.36 -31.94
C ALA A 18 -58.09 -2.70 -30.70
N SER A 19 -59.26 -2.05 -30.81
CA SER A 19 -59.87 -1.29 -29.69
C SER A 19 -61.01 -2.02 -28.95
N ALA A 20 -61.13 -3.33 -29.07
CA ALA A 20 -62.17 -4.08 -28.36
C ALA A 20 -61.71 -5.48 -27.90
N MET A 21 -60.56 -5.57 -27.22
CA MET A 21 -60.43 -6.54 -26.13
C MET A 21 -60.47 -5.74 -24.84
N ALA A 22 -61.56 -5.95 -24.08
CA ALA A 22 -61.73 -5.40 -22.75
C ALA A 22 -60.44 -5.63 -21.94
N ALA A 23 -59.98 -4.56 -21.29
CA ALA A 23 -58.87 -4.59 -20.38
C ALA A 23 -59.07 -5.73 -19.36
N ALA A 24 -58.34 -6.83 -19.53
CA ALA A 24 -58.02 -7.67 -18.40
C ALA A 24 -57.20 -6.79 -17.44
N PRO A 25 -57.52 -6.76 -16.13
CA PRO A 25 -56.74 -6.00 -15.18
C PRO A 25 -55.33 -6.56 -15.21
N CYS A 26 -54.40 -5.75 -15.70
CA CYS A 26 -52.98 -6.04 -15.64
C CYS A 26 -52.60 -6.31 -14.18
N ASP A 27 -52.03 -7.49 -13.91
CA ASP A 27 -51.40 -7.78 -12.62
C ASP A 27 -50.08 -7.02 -12.55
N CYS A 28 -50.14 -5.76 -12.13
CA CYS A 28 -49.01 -4.85 -12.03
C CYS A 28 -48.11 -5.14 -10.81
N LYS A 29 -47.95 -6.40 -10.36
CA LYS A 29 -47.16 -6.74 -9.17
C LYS A 29 -45.99 -7.71 -9.34
N ASP A 30 -45.72 -8.21 -10.53
CA ASP A 30 -44.45 -8.88 -10.82
C ASP A 30 -44.06 -8.69 -12.31
N PRO A 31 -42.92 -8.04 -12.64
CA PRO A 31 -42.45 -7.95 -14.03
C PRO A 31 -42.00 -9.30 -14.61
N TYR A 32 -41.91 -10.35 -13.80
CA TYR A 32 -41.44 -11.67 -14.20
C TYR A 32 -42.57 -12.58 -14.67
N ARG A 33 -42.38 -13.18 -15.84
CA ARG A 33 -43.28 -14.23 -16.33
C ARG A 33 -43.09 -15.51 -15.53
N GLU A 34 -44.17 -16.04 -14.96
CA GLU A 34 -44.17 -17.41 -14.41
C GLU A 34 -44.25 -18.44 -15.56
N TYR A 35 -43.32 -19.39 -15.56
CA TYR A 35 -43.30 -20.49 -16.53
C TYR A 35 -43.96 -21.72 -15.90
N GLN A 36 -45.09 -22.13 -16.48
CA GLN A 36 -45.94 -23.16 -15.90
C GLN A 36 -45.50 -24.59 -16.24
N LYS A 37 -44.71 -24.79 -17.31
CA LYS A 37 -44.32 -26.13 -17.77
C LYS A 37 -42.89 -26.48 -17.34
N PRO A 38 -42.66 -27.63 -16.69
CA PRO A 38 -41.31 -28.11 -16.44
C PRO A 38 -40.61 -28.47 -17.76
N PRO A 39 -39.29 -28.24 -17.88
CA PRO A 39 -38.57 -28.51 -19.12
C PRO A 39 -38.48 -30.02 -19.41
N THR A 40 -38.89 -30.43 -20.61
CA THR A 40 -38.75 -31.80 -21.10
C THR A 40 -37.32 -32.10 -21.54
N ALA A 41 -37.00 -33.36 -21.83
CA ALA A 41 -35.69 -33.74 -22.35
C ALA A 41 -35.33 -33.02 -23.66
N ASP A 42 -36.30 -32.85 -24.57
CA ASP A 42 -36.08 -32.11 -25.83
C ASP A 42 -35.92 -30.60 -25.59
N VAL A 43 -36.64 -30.02 -24.62
CA VAL A 43 -36.44 -28.62 -24.21
C VAL A 43 -35.04 -28.44 -23.60
N LEU A 44 -34.58 -29.35 -22.74
CA LEU A 44 -33.21 -29.30 -22.20
C LEU A 44 -32.16 -29.42 -23.31
N ALA A 45 -32.39 -30.31 -24.29
CA ALA A 45 -31.51 -30.47 -25.45
C ALA A 45 -31.50 -29.22 -26.36
N LEU A 46 -32.65 -28.57 -26.55
CA LEU A 46 -32.78 -27.32 -27.30
C LEU A 46 -31.99 -26.20 -26.63
N PHE A 47 -32.13 -26.03 -25.31
CA PHE A 47 -31.40 -25.02 -24.54
C PHE A 47 -29.88 -25.28 -24.54
N GLN A 48 -29.47 -26.55 -24.51
CA GLN A 48 -28.06 -26.91 -24.64
C GLN A 48 -27.52 -26.57 -26.04
N ALA A 49 -28.28 -26.87 -27.11
CA ALA A 49 -27.92 -26.49 -28.47
C ALA A 49 -27.82 -24.96 -28.63
N ALA A 50 -28.73 -24.20 -28.01
CA ALA A 50 -28.71 -22.74 -27.95
C ALA A 50 -27.44 -22.19 -27.29
N GLN A 51 -27.01 -22.81 -26.19
CA GLN A 51 -25.79 -22.43 -25.46
C GLN A 51 -24.52 -22.76 -26.24
N ASP A 52 -24.55 -23.82 -27.04
CA ASP A 52 -23.41 -24.34 -27.80
C ASP A 52 -23.28 -23.71 -29.20
N GLY A 53 -24.33 -23.02 -29.67
CA GLY A 53 -24.40 -22.50 -31.04
C GLY A 53 -24.55 -23.62 -32.08
N ASP A 54 -25.08 -24.77 -31.67
CA ASP A 54 -25.31 -25.93 -32.55
C ASP A 54 -26.64 -25.75 -33.29
N GLU A 55 -26.55 -25.12 -34.46
CA GLU A 55 -27.72 -24.77 -35.28
C GLU A 55 -28.50 -26.00 -35.75
N ALA A 56 -27.81 -27.07 -36.15
CA ALA A 56 -28.46 -28.27 -36.68
C ALA A 56 -29.29 -28.97 -35.59
N ARG A 57 -28.69 -29.17 -34.42
CA ARG A 57 -29.39 -29.77 -33.28
C ARG A 57 -30.49 -28.87 -32.75
N PHE A 58 -30.30 -27.55 -32.78
CA PHE A 58 -31.33 -26.60 -32.38
C PHE A 58 -32.55 -26.71 -33.30
N ALA A 59 -32.35 -26.74 -34.61
CA ALA A 59 -33.43 -26.88 -35.59
C ALA A 59 -34.18 -28.21 -35.45
N GLU A 60 -33.47 -29.31 -35.23
CA GLU A 60 -34.08 -30.63 -34.97
C GLU A 60 -34.99 -30.60 -33.73
N LYS A 61 -34.51 -30.00 -32.63
CA LYS A 61 -35.23 -30.03 -31.35
C LYS A 61 -36.40 -29.06 -31.28
N ILE A 62 -36.28 -27.88 -31.88
CA ILE A 62 -37.37 -26.90 -31.83
C ILE A 62 -38.56 -27.29 -32.70
N ALA A 63 -38.34 -28.07 -33.78
CA ALA A 63 -39.42 -28.55 -34.65
C ALA A 63 -40.49 -29.38 -33.91
N GLY A 64 -40.11 -30.08 -32.83
CA GLY A 64 -41.03 -30.86 -31.99
C GLY A 64 -41.72 -30.06 -30.88
N ILE A 65 -41.45 -28.76 -30.74
CA ILE A 65 -41.97 -27.92 -29.67
C ILE A 65 -42.96 -26.91 -30.27
N ALA A 66 -44.23 -27.05 -29.88
CA ALA A 66 -45.33 -26.27 -30.44
C ALA A 66 -45.29 -24.79 -30.02
N ASP A 67 -45.05 -24.50 -28.74
CA ASP A 67 -44.82 -23.14 -28.23
C ASP A 67 -43.63 -23.15 -27.26
N VAL A 68 -42.54 -22.51 -27.66
CA VAL A 68 -41.32 -22.47 -26.84
C VAL A 68 -41.40 -21.44 -25.70
N SER A 69 -42.39 -20.54 -25.74
CA SER A 69 -42.57 -19.47 -24.75
C SER A 69 -43.03 -19.96 -23.38
N GLU A 70 -43.60 -21.15 -23.30
CA GLU A 70 -44.07 -21.75 -22.05
C GLU A 70 -42.94 -22.33 -21.17
N TYR A 71 -41.71 -22.37 -21.68
CA TYR A 71 -40.58 -23.07 -21.06
C TYR A 71 -39.45 -22.13 -20.65
N ALA A 72 -38.89 -22.41 -19.48
CA ALA A 72 -37.62 -21.85 -19.02
C ALA A 72 -36.74 -22.93 -18.38
N VAL A 73 -35.43 -22.82 -18.54
CA VAL A 73 -34.45 -23.72 -17.89
C VAL A 73 -33.71 -22.94 -16.82
N LYS A 74 -33.85 -23.36 -15.56
CA LYS A 74 -33.34 -22.62 -14.38
C LYS A 74 -33.81 -21.16 -14.36
N GLY A 75 -35.07 -20.93 -14.74
CA GLY A 75 -35.71 -19.61 -14.84
C GLY A 75 -35.27 -18.74 -16.03
N ARG A 76 -34.41 -19.25 -16.92
CA ARG A 76 -33.98 -18.51 -18.12
C ARG A 76 -34.85 -18.87 -19.32
N PRO A 77 -35.47 -17.92 -20.03
CA PRO A 77 -36.15 -18.17 -21.30
C PRO A 77 -35.14 -18.40 -22.43
N LEU A 78 -35.62 -19.00 -23.52
CA LEU A 78 -34.76 -19.40 -24.64
C LEU A 78 -34.05 -18.20 -25.30
N LEU A 79 -34.75 -17.08 -25.47
CA LEU A 79 -34.16 -15.88 -26.08
C LEU A 79 -33.03 -15.31 -25.22
N ASP A 80 -33.11 -15.38 -23.89
CA ASP A 80 -32.01 -14.97 -23.01
C ASP A 80 -30.77 -15.85 -23.20
N VAL A 81 -30.94 -17.16 -23.38
CA VAL A 81 -29.81 -18.08 -23.65
C VAL A 81 -29.16 -17.79 -25.00
N LEU A 82 -29.97 -17.52 -26.04
CA LEU A 82 -29.45 -17.18 -27.37
C LEU A 82 -28.69 -15.85 -27.37
N LEU A 83 -29.21 -14.84 -26.67
CA LEU A 83 -28.71 -13.46 -26.69
C LEU A 83 -27.65 -13.15 -25.62
N SER A 84 -27.26 -14.12 -24.80
CA SER A 84 -26.23 -13.95 -23.76
C SER A 84 -24.93 -14.70 -24.06
N LEU A 85 -23.87 -14.34 -23.31
CA LEU A 85 -22.57 -15.01 -23.39
C LEU A 85 -22.66 -16.47 -22.98
N SER A 86 -22.09 -17.36 -23.80
CA SER A 86 -21.96 -18.76 -23.43
C SER A 86 -20.90 -18.92 -22.31
N PRO A 87 -21.22 -19.57 -21.18
CA PRO A 87 -20.24 -19.91 -20.15
C PRO A 87 -19.05 -20.72 -20.69
N LYS A 88 -19.23 -21.48 -21.78
CA LYS A 88 -18.17 -22.28 -22.42
C LYS A 88 -17.09 -21.46 -23.12
N LEU A 89 -17.29 -20.15 -23.27
CA LEU A 89 -16.27 -19.25 -23.79
C LEU A 89 -15.09 -19.10 -22.81
N LEU A 90 -15.35 -19.19 -21.50
CA LEU A 90 -14.32 -19.06 -20.49
C LEU A 90 -13.52 -20.37 -20.31
N PRO A 91 -12.25 -20.28 -19.87
CA PRO A 91 -11.49 -21.44 -19.44
C PRO A 91 -12.21 -22.23 -18.32
N PRO A 92 -12.03 -23.55 -18.21
CA PRO A 92 -12.65 -24.34 -17.15
C PRO A 92 -12.35 -23.78 -15.75
N GLY A 93 -13.37 -23.70 -14.89
CA GLY A 93 -13.26 -23.17 -13.52
C GLY A 93 -13.24 -21.63 -13.40
N GLN A 94 -13.29 -20.90 -14.52
CA GLN A 94 -13.35 -19.44 -14.52
C GLN A 94 -14.77 -18.90 -14.60
N TYR A 95 -14.95 -17.67 -14.12
CA TYR A 95 -16.21 -16.93 -14.15
C TYR A 95 -15.98 -15.54 -14.75
N TRP A 96 -17.03 -14.92 -15.30
CA TRP A 96 -16.93 -13.63 -15.99
C TRP A 96 -16.37 -12.50 -15.11
N ALA A 97 -16.46 -12.61 -13.78
CA ALA A 97 -15.81 -11.70 -12.84
C ALA A 97 -14.28 -11.65 -12.97
N ALA A 98 -13.65 -12.71 -13.47
CA ALA A 98 -12.21 -12.78 -13.69
C ALA A 98 -11.77 -12.18 -15.04
N TRP A 99 -12.70 -11.68 -15.87
CA TRP A 99 -12.42 -11.21 -17.24
C TRP A 99 -11.24 -10.23 -17.31
N SER A 100 -11.22 -9.21 -16.45
CA SER A 100 -10.16 -8.19 -16.44
C SER A 100 -8.78 -8.75 -16.07
N ASN A 101 -8.73 -9.89 -15.38
CA ASN A 101 -7.49 -10.56 -14.96
C ASN A 101 -7.00 -11.59 -15.98
N LEU A 102 -7.76 -11.86 -17.05
CA LEU A 102 -7.34 -12.79 -18.10
C LEU A 102 -6.26 -12.16 -18.99
N PRO A 103 -5.25 -12.95 -19.44
CA PRO A 103 -4.28 -12.48 -20.41
C PRO A 103 -4.94 -11.88 -21.66
N ALA A 104 -4.34 -10.81 -22.22
CA ALA A 104 -4.91 -10.08 -23.36
C ALA A 104 -5.23 -11.00 -24.56
N GLN A 105 -4.34 -11.96 -24.85
CA GLN A 105 -4.54 -12.94 -25.91
C GLN A 105 -5.76 -13.83 -25.65
N THR A 106 -5.97 -14.27 -24.40
CA THR A 106 -7.15 -15.06 -24.00
C THR A 106 -8.43 -14.25 -24.18
N ARG A 107 -8.44 -12.98 -23.77
CA ARG A 107 -9.58 -12.08 -23.98
C ARG A 107 -9.91 -11.92 -25.47
N GLN A 108 -8.88 -11.75 -26.31
CA GLN A 108 -9.05 -11.66 -27.77
C GLN A 108 -9.62 -12.94 -28.39
N GLN A 109 -9.12 -14.11 -27.97
CA GLN A 109 -9.65 -15.41 -28.42
C GLN A 109 -11.12 -15.60 -28.02
N ILE A 110 -11.49 -15.23 -26.80
CA ILE A 110 -12.88 -15.30 -26.33
C ILE A 110 -13.78 -14.43 -27.19
N LYS A 111 -13.38 -13.18 -27.46
CA LYS A 111 -14.13 -12.26 -28.32
C LYS A 111 -14.32 -12.85 -29.72
N ALA A 112 -13.25 -13.35 -30.34
CA ALA A 112 -13.32 -13.96 -31.67
C ALA A 112 -14.24 -15.19 -31.71
N ARG A 113 -14.23 -16.03 -30.67
CA ARG A 113 -15.14 -17.19 -30.56
C ARG A 113 -16.59 -16.78 -30.40
N HIS A 114 -16.86 -15.73 -29.60
CA HIS A 114 -18.20 -15.16 -29.48
C HIS A 114 -18.71 -14.67 -30.83
N GLU A 115 -17.91 -13.85 -31.52
CA GLU A 115 -18.25 -13.31 -32.85
C GLU A 115 -18.52 -14.41 -33.88
N ALA A 116 -17.73 -15.49 -33.89
CA ALA A 116 -17.93 -16.62 -34.79
C ALA A 116 -19.27 -17.36 -34.59
N MET A 117 -19.86 -17.33 -33.39
CA MET A 117 -21.15 -17.96 -33.11
C MET A 117 -22.35 -17.10 -33.51
N LEU A 118 -22.18 -15.79 -33.68
CA LEU A 118 -23.30 -14.86 -33.89
C LEU A 118 -24.14 -15.16 -35.15
N PRO A 119 -23.57 -15.56 -36.30
CA PRO A 119 -24.37 -15.91 -37.48
C PRO A 119 -25.33 -17.08 -37.23
N ALA A 120 -24.84 -18.16 -36.61
CA ALA A 120 -25.65 -19.33 -36.26
C ALA A 120 -26.73 -18.95 -35.24
N LYS A 121 -26.35 -18.25 -34.16
CA LYS A 121 -27.29 -17.76 -33.15
C LYS A 121 -28.35 -16.82 -33.73
N THR A 122 -28.04 -16.04 -34.77
CA THR A 122 -29.01 -15.15 -35.45
C THR A 122 -30.09 -15.98 -36.17
N ARG A 123 -29.70 -17.07 -36.85
CA ARG A 123 -30.66 -17.98 -37.50
C ARG A 123 -31.49 -18.77 -36.48
N MET A 124 -30.86 -19.21 -35.39
CA MET A 124 -31.54 -19.87 -34.27
C MET A 124 -32.54 -18.93 -33.59
N LEU A 125 -32.22 -17.64 -33.44
CA LEU A 125 -33.14 -16.61 -32.97
C LEU A 125 -34.35 -16.48 -33.89
N ALA A 126 -34.13 -16.36 -35.21
CA ALA A 126 -35.24 -16.28 -36.17
C ALA A 126 -36.18 -17.49 -36.05
N LEU A 127 -35.62 -18.70 -35.92
CA LEU A 127 -36.40 -19.92 -35.75
C LEU A 127 -37.14 -19.97 -34.39
N ALA A 128 -36.51 -19.51 -33.32
CA ALA A 128 -37.17 -19.41 -32.01
C ALA A 128 -38.39 -18.48 -32.06
N LEU A 129 -38.25 -17.33 -32.73
CA LEU A 129 -39.34 -16.36 -32.90
C LEU A 129 -40.49 -16.92 -33.75
N GLN A 130 -40.21 -17.78 -34.74
CA GLN A 130 -41.24 -18.51 -35.50
C GLN A 130 -42.01 -19.52 -34.64
N HIS A 131 -41.36 -20.11 -33.63
CA HIS A 131 -41.95 -21.07 -32.69
C HIS A 131 -42.52 -20.42 -31.42
N GLY A 132 -42.92 -19.14 -31.51
CA GLY A 132 -43.65 -18.44 -30.46
C GLY A 132 -42.80 -17.84 -29.35
N ALA A 133 -41.45 -17.86 -29.44
CA ALA A 133 -40.60 -17.29 -28.41
C ALA A 133 -40.96 -15.82 -28.13
N SER A 134 -41.27 -15.50 -26.89
CA SER A 134 -41.75 -14.17 -26.51
C SER A 134 -40.60 -13.15 -26.49
N VAL A 135 -40.77 -12.07 -27.24
CA VAL A 135 -39.88 -10.91 -27.25
C VAL A 135 -40.06 -9.98 -26.05
N LYS A 136 -41.05 -10.25 -25.19
CA LYS A 136 -41.44 -9.40 -24.06
C LYS A 136 -41.00 -9.95 -22.70
N ASP A 137 -40.53 -11.20 -22.66
CA ASP A 137 -40.28 -11.88 -21.39
C ASP A 137 -39.11 -11.26 -20.64
N VAL A 138 -39.37 -10.79 -19.41
CA VAL A 138 -38.35 -10.43 -18.42
C VAL A 138 -38.28 -11.59 -17.42
N SER A 139 -37.09 -12.14 -17.19
CA SER A 139 -36.88 -13.20 -16.20
C SER A 139 -36.02 -12.73 -15.05
N TYR A 140 -36.15 -13.36 -13.88
CA TYR A 140 -35.36 -13.04 -12.68
C TYR A 140 -33.85 -13.10 -12.93
N GLN A 141 -33.40 -13.99 -13.81
CA GLN A 141 -32.00 -14.19 -14.16
C GLN A 141 -31.52 -13.16 -15.19
N ALA A 142 -32.37 -12.77 -16.15
CA ALA A 142 -32.02 -11.80 -17.18
C ALA A 142 -32.12 -10.36 -16.66
N ARG A 143 -33.10 -10.10 -15.79
CA ARG A 143 -33.52 -8.78 -15.26
C ARG A 143 -33.84 -7.75 -16.36
N ARG A 144 -33.96 -8.21 -17.62
CA ARG A 144 -34.18 -7.38 -18.81
C ARG A 144 -34.90 -8.12 -19.94
N PRO A 145 -35.57 -7.41 -20.86
CA PRO A 145 -36.14 -7.98 -22.07
C PRO A 145 -35.08 -8.44 -23.10
N PRO A 146 -35.44 -9.34 -24.04
CA PRO A 146 -34.57 -9.82 -25.12
C PRO A 146 -33.90 -8.70 -25.94
N LEU A 147 -34.64 -7.64 -26.26
CA LEU A 147 -34.11 -6.51 -27.04
C LEU A 147 -32.87 -5.88 -26.37
N GLN A 148 -32.88 -5.74 -25.04
CA GLN A 148 -31.75 -5.20 -24.27
C GLN A 148 -30.55 -6.15 -24.22
N SER A 149 -30.78 -7.48 -24.27
CA SER A 149 -29.69 -8.46 -24.38
C SER A 149 -29.05 -8.47 -25.77
N ALA A 150 -29.80 -8.25 -26.85
CA ALA A 150 -29.21 -8.08 -28.18
C ALA A 150 -28.28 -6.84 -28.21
N LEU A 151 -28.70 -5.77 -27.53
CA LEU A 151 -27.92 -4.71 -26.88
C LEU A 151 -26.48 -4.43 -27.35
N VAL A 152 -25.43 -4.94 -26.73
CA VAL A 152 -25.27 -5.77 -25.55
C VAL A 152 -24.24 -6.81 -25.98
N TRP A 153 -24.77 -7.91 -26.51
CA TRP A 153 -24.00 -9.09 -26.88
C TRP A 153 -24.27 -9.58 -28.31
N GLY A 154 -25.28 -9.02 -29.00
CA GLY A 154 -25.77 -9.49 -30.29
C GLY A 154 -25.26 -8.69 -31.49
N THR A 155 -26.04 -8.72 -32.57
CA THR A 155 -25.77 -8.05 -33.85
C THR A 155 -26.91 -7.11 -34.25
N PRO A 156 -26.70 -6.15 -35.18
CA PRO A 156 -27.79 -5.30 -35.67
C PRO A 156 -28.95 -6.13 -36.25
N GLU A 157 -28.65 -7.24 -36.93
CA GLU A 157 -29.69 -8.11 -37.49
C GLU A 157 -30.53 -8.80 -36.41
N MET A 158 -29.93 -9.16 -35.26
CA MET A 158 -30.70 -9.69 -34.14
C MET A 158 -31.68 -8.67 -33.57
N VAL A 159 -31.28 -7.40 -33.42
CA VAL A 159 -32.24 -6.36 -32.96
C VAL A 159 -33.30 -6.08 -34.01
N LYS A 160 -32.96 -6.18 -35.31
CA LYS A 160 -33.93 -6.07 -36.41
C LYS A 160 -35.02 -7.12 -36.31
N LEU A 161 -34.63 -8.38 -36.10
CA LEU A 161 -35.54 -9.51 -35.95
C LEU A 161 -36.47 -9.30 -34.75
N LEU A 162 -35.93 -8.90 -33.60
CA LEU A 162 -36.72 -8.66 -32.40
C LEU A 162 -37.76 -7.54 -32.62
N LEU A 163 -37.34 -6.40 -33.19
CA LEU A 163 -38.24 -5.29 -33.51
C LEU A 163 -39.32 -5.71 -34.52
N ALA A 164 -38.96 -6.47 -35.54
CA ALA A 164 -39.91 -6.98 -36.55
C ALA A 164 -40.96 -7.94 -35.94
N HIS A 165 -40.60 -8.65 -34.86
CA HIS A 165 -41.50 -9.53 -34.12
C HIS A 165 -42.21 -8.84 -32.93
N GLY A 166 -42.26 -7.49 -32.94
CA GLY A 166 -43.07 -6.72 -31.99
C GLY A 166 -42.43 -6.51 -30.62
N ALA A 167 -41.09 -6.56 -30.52
CA ALA A 167 -40.39 -6.10 -29.33
C ALA A 167 -40.69 -4.62 -29.10
N ASP A 168 -41.19 -4.28 -27.92
CA ASP A 168 -41.44 -2.88 -27.56
C ASP A 168 -40.10 -2.18 -27.28
N VAL A 169 -39.77 -1.20 -28.11
CA VAL A 169 -38.53 -0.42 -28.06
C VAL A 169 -38.37 0.35 -26.74
N ASN A 170 -39.48 0.66 -26.07
CA ASN A 170 -39.52 1.40 -24.81
C ASN A 170 -39.76 0.52 -23.59
N GLN A 171 -39.82 -0.82 -23.77
CA GLN A 171 -39.96 -1.75 -22.66
C GLN A 171 -38.75 -1.66 -21.72
N THR A 172 -39.04 -1.57 -20.41
CA THR A 172 -38.03 -1.51 -19.36
C THR A 172 -37.88 -2.84 -18.64
N GLY A 173 -36.67 -3.11 -18.13
CA GLY A 173 -36.39 -4.23 -17.22
C GLY A 173 -36.55 -3.83 -15.75
N GLU A 174 -35.96 -4.62 -14.85
CA GLU A 174 -35.97 -4.34 -13.39
C GLU A 174 -35.25 -3.03 -13.04
N THR A 175 -34.28 -2.62 -13.85
CA THR A 175 -33.52 -1.36 -13.66
C THR A 175 -34.28 -0.11 -14.12
N GLY A 176 -35.47 -0.25 -14.71
CA GLY A 176 -36.25 0.87 -15.25
C GLY A 176 -35.68 1.47 -16.55
N GLN A 177 -34.58 0.93 -17.08
CA GLN A 177 -33.92 1.44 -18.29
C GLN A 177 -34.58 0.90 -19.56
N THR A 178 -34.66 1.74 -20.59
CA THR A 178 -35.09 1.42 -21.96
C THR A 178 -33.96 0.82 -22.80
N ALA A 179 -34.29 0.26 -23.97
CA ALA A 179 -33.31 -0.25 -24.91
C ALA A 179 -32.29 0.81 -25.36
N LEU A 180 -32.74 2.05 -25.63
CA LEU A 180 -31.86 3.13 -26.06
C LEU A 180 -30.90 3.56 -24.94
N GLU A 181 -31.37 3.61 -23.70
CA GLU A 181 -30.52 3.87 -22.52
C GLU A 181 -29.50 2.76 -22.33
N VAL A 182 -29.89 1.48 -22.43
CA VAL A 182 -28.94 0.36 -22.33
C VAL A 182 -27.88 0.38 -23.44
N ALA A 183 -28.22 0.84 -24.64
CA ALA A 183 -27.27 1.00 -25.73
C ALA A 183 -26.26 2.15 -25.49
N LEU A 184 -26.61 3.12 -24.64
CA LEU A 184 -25.86 4.34 -24.35
C LEU A 184 -25.33 4.41 -22.91
N GLU A 185 -25.63 3.46 -22.04
CA GLU A 185 -25.26 3.51 -20.62
C GLU A 185 -23.89 2.84 -20.38
N PRO A 186 -22.86 3.58 -19.91
CA PRO A 186 -21.56 2.99 -19.57
C PRO A 186 -21.64 2.07 -18.34
N ALA A 187 -22.50 2.40 -17.37
CA ALA A 187 -22.65 1.70 -16.10
C ALA A 187 -23.41 0.37 -16.19
N PHE A 188 -23.96 -0.03 -17.34
CA PHE A 188 -24.54 -1.37 -17.51
C PHE A 188 -23.47 -2.47 -17.32
N SER A 189 -22.19 -2.11 -17.39
CA SER A 189 -21.05 -2.95 -16.99
C SER A 189 -20.81 -3.08 -15.48
N ARG A 190 -21.43 -2.23 -14.64
CA ARG A 190 -21.30 -2.24 -13.17
C ARG A 190 -22.30 -3.17 -12.49
N ASP A 191 -23.58 -3.10 -12.83
CA ASP A 191 -24.61 -4.00 -12.25
C ASP A 191 -24.54 -5.43 -12.82
N ALA A 192 -24.02 -5.56 -14.05
CA ALA A 192 -23.74 -6.86 -14.65
C ALA A 192 -22.42 -7.51 -14.21
N GLY A 193 -21.64 -6.83 -13.35
CA GLY A 193 -20.38 -7.28 -12.78
C GLY A 193 -19.34 -7.66 -13.84
N TRP A 194 -18.40 -6.75 -14.15
CA TRP A 194 -17.12 -7.09 -14.79
C TRP A 194 -17.20 -7.75 -16.19
N LYS A 195 -18.36 -7.72 -16.87
CA LYS A 195 -18.58 -8.42 -18.15
C LYS A 195 -18.09 -7.63 -19.38
N PRO A 196 -17.67 -8.37 -20.42
CA PRO A 196 -17.56 -8.00 -21.81
C PRO A 196 -18.32 -6.82 -22.42
N VAL A 197 -17.68 -5.86 -23.08
CA VAL A 197 -18.33 -5.20 -24.23
C VAL A 197 -17.77 -5.81 -25.52
N PHE A 198 -18.60 -6.54 -26.27
CA PHE A 198 -18.19 -7.17 -27.54
C PHE A 198 -18.73 -6.47 -28.78
N VAL A 199 -19.84 -5.73 -28.67
CA VAL A 199 -20.42 -5.00 -29.80
C VAL A 199 -19.51 -3.85 -30.21
N SER A 200 -19.11 -3.84 -31.48
CA SER A 200 -18.28 -2.75 -32.02
C SER A 200 -19.04 -1.42 -32.05
N PRO A 201 -18.36 -0.28 -32.01
CA PRO A 201 -18.99 1.03 -32.12
C PRO A 201 -19.83 1.22 -33.39
N GLU A 202 -19.41 0.66 -34.53
CA GLU A 202 -20.15 0.71 -35.80
C GLU A 202 -21.44 -0.10 -35.71
N ALA A 203 -21.36 -1.33 -35.18
CA ALA A 203 -22.53 -2.18 -34.97
C ALA A 203 -23.52 -1.52 -34.00
N ARG A 204 -23.00 -0.92 -32.91
CA ARG A 204 -23.81 -0.18 -31.93
C ARG A 204 -24.49 1.03 -32.56
N THR A 205 -23.79 1.77 -33.42
CA THR A 205 -24.36 2.90 -34.17
C THR A 205 -25.56 2.45 -35.00
N ALA A 206 -25.40 1.36 -35.76
CA ALA A 206 -26.49 0.78 -36.56
C ALA A 206 -27.67 0.34 -35.68
N MET A 207 -27.41 -0.31 -34.54
CA MET A 207 -28.46 -0.73 -33.60
C MET A 207 -29.23 0.48 -33.04
N ILE A 208 -28.53 1.52 -32.58
CA ILE A 208 -29.16 2.73 -32.04
C ILE A 208 -30.01 3.42 -33.10
N GLU A 209 -29.55 3.51 -34.34
CA GLU A 209 -30.36 4.06 -35.43
C GLU A 209 -31.68 3.30 -35.62
N MET A 210 -31.66 1.97 -35.48
CA MET A 210 -32.85 1.15 -35.60
C MET A 210 -33.83 1.40 -34.46
N LEU A 211 -33.34 1.57 -33.22
CA LEU A 211 -34.18 1.93 -32.08
C LEU A 211 -34.83 3.31 -32.30
N LEU A 212 -34.05 4.29 -32.76
CA LEU A 212 -34.56 5.64 -33.04
C LEU A 212 -35.61 5.62 -34.17
N LYS A 213 -35.38 4.84 -35.24
CA LYS A 213 -36.38 4.63 -36.32
C LYS A 213 -37.64 3.92 -35.83
N ALA A 214 -37.53 3.06 -34.83
CA ALA A 214 -38.64 2.33 -34.22
C ALA A 214 -39.41 3.15 -33.16
N GLY A 215 -39.06 4.42 -32.93
CA GLY A 215 -39.77 5.30 -31.98
C GLY A 215 -39.26 5.21 -30.54
N ALA A 216 -37.97 4.91 -30.33
CA ALA A 216 -37.34 5.05 -29.03
C ALA A 216 -37.49 6.49 -28.50
N ARG A 217 -37.96 6.63 -27.26
CA ARG A 217 -38.13 7.92 -26.59
C ARG A 217 -36.80 8.53 -26.16
N ARG A 218 -36.82 9.82 -25.79
CA ARG A 218 -35.66 10.54 -25.24
C ARG A 218 -35.08 9.78 -24.03
N PRO A 219 -33.77 9.43 -24.04
CA PRO A 219 -33.12 8.75 -22.92
C PRO A 219 -33.10 9.60 -21.66
N PHE A 220 -33.11 8.94 -20.50
CA PHE A 220 -32.89 9.49 -19.16
C PHE A 220 -33.88 10.58 -18.73
N GLN A 221 -35.02 10.71 -19.41
CA GLN A 221 -36.03 11.74 -19.13
C GLN A 221 -36.52 11.73 -17.67
N SER A 222 -36.50 10.57 -17.01
CA SER A 222 -36.86 10.45 -15.58
C SER A 222 -35.92 11.21 -14.63
N LEU A 223 -34.74 11.61 -15.08
CA LEU A 223 -33.76 12.33 -14.27
C LEU A 223 -33.87 13.86 -14.40
N ASP A 224 -34.76 14.37 -15.26
CA ASP A 224 -34.93 15.80 -15.49
C ASP A 224 -35.62 16.55 -14.33
N GLU A 225 -36.14 15.83 -13.32
CA GLU A 225 -36.73 16.42 -12.11
C GLU A 225 -35.67 17.20 -11.28
N ASP A 226 -34.44 16.70 -11.28
CA ASP A 226 -33.28 17.37 -10.70
C ASP A 226 -32.57 18.20 -11.79
N ARG A 227 -32.88 19.50 -11.89
CA ARG A 227 -32.18 20.35 -12.87
C ARG A 227 -30.69 20.41 -12.53
N GLY A 228 -29.85 20.10 -13.52
CA GLY A 228 -28.39 20.21 -13.41
C GLY A 228 -27.91 21.66 -13.24
N PRO A 229 -26.60 21.88 -13.03
CA PRO A 229 -26.00 23.21 -12.97
C PRO A 229 -26.43 24.07 -14.17
N GLY A 230 -26.91 25.30 -13.91
CA GLY A 230 -27.39 26.21 -14.96
C GLY A 230 -28.80 25.93 -15.50
N GLY A 231 -29.58 25.04 -14.86
CA GLY A 231 -31.00 24.84 -15.16
C GLY A 231 -31.28 23.94 -16.37
N ARG A 232 -30.29 23.16 -16.81
CA ARG A 232 -30.41 22.21 -17.92
C ARG A 232 -31.03 20.87 -17.47
N PRO A 233 -31.63 20.10 -18.40
CA PRO A 233 -32.07 18.75 -18.11
C PRO A 233 -30.86 17.84 -17.82
N TYR A 234 -30.83 17.18 -16.65
CA TYR A 234 -29.73 16.29 -16.25
C TYR A 234 -29.55 15.11 -17.23
N ALA A 235 -30.61 14.71 -17.93
CA ALA A 235 -30.54 13.71 -18.99
C ALA A 235 -29.52 14.06 -20.08
N ASP A 236 -29.39 15.34 -20.46
CA ASP A 236 -28.50 15.78 -21.53
C ASP A 236 -27.01 15.66 -21.12
N GLU A 237 -26.71 15.85 -19.83
CA GLU A 237 -25.35 15.72 -19.27
C GLU A 237 -24.83 14.28 -19.34
N LEU A 238 -25.70 13.30 -19.10
CA LEU A 238 -25.35 11.88 -19.19
C LEU A 238 -25.32 11.38 -20.63
N LEU A 239 -26.25 11.86 -21.46
CA LEU A 239 -26.50 11.35 -22.81
C LEU A 239 -25.33 11.61 -23.77
N TRP A 240 -24.88 12.86 -23.85
CA TRP A 240 -24.03 13.30 -24.96
C TRP A 240 -22.58 12.80 -24.90
N PRO A 241 -21.92 12.73 -23.73
CA PRO A 241 -20.62 12.06 -23.60
C PRO A 241 -20.68 10.59 -24.06
N ALA A 242 -21.76 9.88 -23.69
CA ALA A 242 -21.93 8.49 -24.08
C ALA A 242 -22.16 8.30 -25.59
N VAL A 243 -23.00 9.14 -26.20
CA VAL A 243 -23.21 9.16 -27.66
C VAL A 243 -21.87 9.37 -28.36
N ALA A 244 -21.08 10.35 -27.93
CA ALA A 244 -19.78 10.63 -28.50
C ALA A 244 -18.77 9.48 -28.35
N ALA A 245 -18.76 8.83 -27.18
CA ALA A 245 -17.85 7.73 -26.88
C ALA A 245 -18.18 6.44 -27.64
N MET A 246 -19.46 6.06 -27.67
CA MET A 246 -19.89 4.70 -28.03
C MET A 246 -20.31 4.54 -29.50
N THR A 247 -20.52 5.64 -30.22
CA THR A 247 -20.97 5.62 -31.61
C THR A 247 -19.87 6.04 -32.59
N ARG A 248 -20.16 5.94 -33.89
CA ARG A 248 -19.30 6.39 -34.99
C ARG A 248 -20.12 7.23 -35.96
N GLY A 249 -19.48 8.24 -36.53
CA GLY A 249 -20.16 9.18 -37.41
C GLY A 249 -20.95 10.23 -36.63
N ASP A 250 -21.80 10.95 -37.36
CA ASP A 250 -22.62 12.04 -36.84
C ASP A 250 -24.13 11.77 -36.97
N GLU A 251 -24.51 10.60 -37.49
CA GLU A 251 -25.90 10.22 -37.76
C GLU A 251 -26.70 10.06 -36.47
N VAL A 252 -26.16 9.34 -35.49
CA VAL A 252 -26.82 9.16 -34.18
C VAL A 252 -26.90 10.49 -33.43
N MET A 253 -25.85 11.32 -33.49
CA MET A 253 -25.85 12.65 -32.88
C MET A 253 -26.96 13.53 -33.47
N SER A 254 -27.07 13.56 -34.79
CA SER A 254 -28.08 14.35 -35.49
C SER A 254 -29.50 13.91 -35.13
N ARG A 255 -29.75 12.59 -35.05
CA ARG A 255 -31.07 12.04 -34.68
C ARG A 255 -31.42 12.27 -33.22
N ILE A 256 -30.46 12.12 -32.31
CA ILE A 256 -30.66 12.36 -30.87
C ILE A 256 -30.91 13.86 -30.62
N SER A 257 -30.21 14.75 -31.31
CA SER A 257 -30.47 16.19 -31.23
C SER A 257 -31.90 16.54 -31.68
N ALA A 258 -32.41 15.86 -32.73
CA ALA A 258 -33.79 16.05 -33.20
C ALA A 258 -34.86 15.64 -32.16
N LEU A 259 -34.51 14.89 -31.11
CA LEU A 259 -35.39 14.63 -29.96
C LEU A 259 -35.46 15.79 -28.95
N GLY A 260 -34.89 16.95 -29.28
CA GLY A 260 -34.89 18.15 -28.43
C GLY A 260 -33.80 18.15 -27.37
N THR A 261 -32.75 17.34 -27.55
CA THR A 261 -31.58 17.30 -26.65
C THR A 261 -30.44 18.13 -27.23
N THR A 262 -29.56 18.67 -26.37
CA THR A 262 -28.38 19.42 -26.82
C THR A 262 -27.12 18.99 -26.06
N PRO A 263 -25.94 18.94 -26.70
CA PRO A 263 -24.71 18.58 -26.00
C PRO A 263 -24.44 19.53 -24.84
N ALA A 264 -24.14 18.95 -23.67
CA ALA A 264 -23.78 19.71 -22.49
C ALA A 264 -22.44 20.43 -22.68
N LEU A 265 -22.39 21.68 -22.24
CA LEU A 265 -21.17 22.48 -22.13
C LEU A 265 -20.82 22.51 -20.64
N ASP A 266 -20.06 21.52 -20.20
CA ASP A 266 -19.60 21.49 -18.81
C ASP A 266 -18.26 22.22 -18.68
N ASP A 267 -18.01 22.79 -17.50
CA ASP A 267 -16.94 23.70 -17.07
C ASP A 267 -15.51 23.14 -17.14
N GLY A 268 -15.29 22.13 -17.98
CA GLY A 268 -14.05 21.39 -18.13
C GLY A 268 -14.09 19.99 -17.52
N GLN A 269 -15.24 19.55 -16.98
CA GLN A 269 -15.37 18.29 -16.25
C GLN A 269 -15.62 17.04 -17.10
N ASP A 270 -16.15 17.11 -18.33
CA ASP A 270 -16.00 16.08 -19.37
C ASP A 270 -16.81 16.40 -20.63
N SER A 271 -16.16 16.94 -21.65
CA SER A 271 -16.85 17.34 -22.89
C SER A 271 -17.13 16.15 -23.81
N SER A 272 -18.28 16.14 -24.49
CA SER A 272 -18.55 15.18 -25.58
C SER A 272 -17.48 15.26 -26.70
N LEU A 273 -16.83 16.42 -26.86
CA LEU A 273 -15.66 16.59 -27.73
C LEU A 273 -14.46 15.74 -27.28
N ALA A 274 -14.14 15.76 -25.98
CA ALA A 274 -13.08 14.93 -25.40
C ALA A 274 -13.38 13.45 -25.59
N MET A 275 -14.63 13.02 -25.37
CA MET A 275 -15.04 11.63 -25.59
C MET A 275 -14.92 11.22 -27.06
N ALA A 276 -15.42 12.04 -27.99
CA ALA A 276 -15.27 11.76 -29.42
C ALA A 276 -13.80 11.67 -29.86
N ALA A 277 -12.94 12.53 -29.30
CA ALA A 277 -11.52 12.54 -29.57
C ALA A 277 -10.81 11.28 -29.02
N ARG A 278 -11.10 10.92 -27.76
CA ARG A 278 -10.51 9.77 -27.04
C ARG A 278 -10.89 8.42 -27.66
N THR A 279 -12.09 8.31 -28.22
CA THR A 279 -12.60 7.06 -28.82
C THR A 279 -12.44 7.00 -30.34
N GLY A 280 -11.92 8.06 -30.97
CA GLY A 280 -11.66 8.10 -32.42
C GLY A 280 -12.90 8.31 -33.29
N ASN A 281 -13.99 8.88 -32.75
CA ASN A 281 -15.18 9.25 -33.52
C ASN A 281 -14.97 10.57 -34.27
N LEU A 282 -14.24 10.54 -35.39
CA LEU A 282 -13.91 11.74 -36.18
C LEU A 282 -15.15 12.44 -36.76
N GLY A 283 -16.15 11.69 -37.25
CA GLY A 283 -17.39 12.27 -37.78
C GLY A 283 -18.16 13.02 -36.70
N GLY A 284 -18.36 12.37 -35.54
CA GLY A 284 -19.00 12.99 -34.39
C GLY A 284 -18.21 14.19 -33.84
N LEU A 285 -16.87 14.11 -33.82
CA LEU A 285 -16.01 15.23 -33.45
C LEU A 285 -16.22 16.44 -34.37
N GLN A 286 -16.27 16.23 -35.69
CA GLN A 286 -16.53 17.30 -36.65
C GLN A 286 -17.93 17.89 -36.49
N TRP A 287 -18.93 17.06 -36.21
CA TRP A 287 -20.29 17.53 -35.92
C TRP A 287 -20.32 18.38 -34.65
N LEU A 288 -19.73 17.91 -33.56
CA LEU A 288 -19.65 18.65 -32.30
C LEU A 288 -18.92 19.98 -32.46
N LYS A 289 -17.84 20.05 -33.24
CA LYS A 289 -17.14 21.31 -33.54
C LYS A 289 -18.00 22.36 -34.25
N ARG A 290 -19.03 21.94 -35.00
CA ARG A 290 -19.98 22.84 -35.67
C ARG A 290 -21.11 23.31 -34.74
N HIS A 291 -21.46 22.51 -33.73
CA HIS A 291 -22.61 22.74 -32.86
C HIS A 291 -22.25 23.23 -31.46
N LEU A 292 -20.96 23.19 -31.09
CA LEU A 292 -20.43 23.70 -29.83
C LEU A 292 -19.49 24.88 -30.07
N PRO A 293 -19.47 25.89 -29.17
CA PRO A 293 -18.47 26.94 -29.23
C PRO A 293 -17.07 26.35 -29.05
N ARG A 294 -16.06 26.99 -29.65
CA ARG A 294 -14.66 26.59 -29.43
C ARG A 294 -14.19 26.93 -28.02
N THR A 295 -14.62 28.07 -27.49
CA THR A 295 -14.23 28.57 -26.17
C THR A 295 -15.44 28.81 -25.29
N ILE A 296 -15.30 28.56 -24.00
CA ILE A 296 -16.29 28.89 -22.98
C ILE A 296 -15.69 29.84 -21.93
N ASP A 297 -16.54 30.70 -21.36
CA ASP A 297 -16.16 31.52 -20.20
C ASP A 297 -16.24 30.64 -18.94
N GLN A 298 -15.13 30.49 -18.22
CA GLN A 298 -15.14 29.76 -16.96
C GLN A 298 -15.78 30.62 -15.87
N ALA A 299 -16.70 30.02 -15.09
CA ALA A 299 -17.24 30.68 -13.91
C ALA A 299 -16.09 31.01 -12.93
N LYS A 300 -16.17 32.18 -12.30
CA LYS A 300 -15.18 32.62 -11.30
C LYS A 300 -15.06 31.56 -10.20
N SER A 301 -13.91 30.92 -10.10
CA SER A 301 -13.49 30.30 -8.84
C SER A 301 -13.05 31.43 -7.90
N GLU A 302 -13.56 31.44 -6.65
CA GLU A 302 -13.30 32.51 -5.67
C GLU A 302 -11.81 32.75 -5.37
N SER A 303 -10.91 31.82 -5.74
CA SER A 303 -9.48 31.89 -5.43
C SER A 303 -8.58 32.45 -6.55
N ASP A 304 -9.01 32.40 -7.82
CA ASP A 304 -8.14 32.72 -8.96
C ASP A 304 -8.75 33.88 -9.78
N GLY A 305 -8.07 35.03 -9.78
CA GLY A 305 -8.45 36.20 -10.58
C GLY A 305 -8.67 35.83 -12.05
N LYS A 306 -9.68 36.48 -12.67
CA LYS A 306 -10.10 36.38 -14.09
C LYS A 306 -9.30 35.34 -14.92
N MET A 307 -9.72 34.08 -14.91
CA MET A 307 -9.25 33.12 -15.91
C MET A 307 -9.82 33.51 -17.29
N GLY A 308 -8.98 33.48 -18.31
CA GLY A 308 -9.37 33.74 -19.69
C GLY A 308 -10.29 32.66 -20.26
N PRO A 309 -10.76 32.80 -21.52
CA PRO A 309 -11.63 31.81 -22.16
C PRO A 309 -10.95 30.44 -22.25
N PHE A 310 -11.67 29.37 -21.92
CA PHE A 310 -11.18 27.98 -21.96
C PHE A 310 -11.51 27.34 -23.31
N ASP A 311 -10.50 26.88 -24.04
CA ASP A 311 -10.59 26.27 -25.36
C ASP A 311 -10.84 24.75 -25.25
N LEU A 312 -12.02 24.35 -25.74
CA LEU A 312 -12.50 22.97 -25.69
C LEU A 312 -11.77 22.06 -26.67
N TRP A 313 -11.23 22.60 -27.78
CA TRP A 313 -10.52 21.80 -28.78
C TRP A 313 -9.14 21.41 -28.26
N LEU A 314 -8.44 22.33 -27.59
CA LEU A 314 -7.18 22.04 -26.91
C LEU A 314 -7.37 20.98 -25.82
N ASN A 315 -8.43 21.11 -25.02
CA ASN A 315 -8.78 20.11 -24.01
C ASN A 315 -9.02 18.74 -24.66
N ALA A 316 -9.88 18.68 -25.69
CA ALA A 316 -10.15 17.43 -26.41
C ALA A 316 -8.88 16.82 -27.05
N ALA A 317 -7.93 17.63 -27.50
CA ALA A 317 -6.66 17.15 -28.04
C ALA A 317 -5.81 16.49 -26.96
N ALA A 318 -5.81 17.01 -25.73
CA ALA A 318 -5.14 16.36 -24.61
C ALA A 318 -5.78 15.00 -24.27
N TRP A 319 -7.10 14.92 -24.26
CA TRP A 319 -7.84 13.66 -24.05
C TRP A 319 -7.60 12.61 -25.14
N ALA A 320 -7.35 13.03 -26.39
CA ALA A 320 -7.01 12.11 -27.48
C ALA A 320 -5.70 11.33 -27.26
N LEU A 321 -4.84 11.78 -26.34
CA LEU A 321 -3.58 11.12 -26.00
C LEU A 321 -3.76 9.92 -25.06
N TYR A 322 -4.94 9.78 -24.45
CA TYR A 322 -5.25 8.76 -23.44
C TYR A 322 -6.39 7.83 -23.92
N PRO A 323 -6.17 7.02 -24.97
CA PRO A 323 -7.23 6.23 -25.59
C PRO A 323 -7.86 5.22 -24.62
N HIS A 324 -9.16 4.95 -24.79
CA HIS A 324 -9.90 3.99 -23.98
C HIS A 324 -9.96 2.62 -24.66
N ASP A 325 -9.42 1.57 -24.02
CA ASP A 325 -9.33 0.21 -24.57
C ASP A 325 -10.63 -0.60 -24.50
N ARG A 326 -11.46 -0.38 -23.46
CA ARG A 326 -12.74 -1.07 -23.21
C ARG A 326 -13.71 -1.05 -24.39
N PHE A 327 -13.73 0.01 -25.18
CA PHE A 327 -14.70 0.17 -26.27
C PHE A 327 -14.17 -0.28 -27.64
N GLY A 328 -12.92 -0.77 -27.70
CA GLY A 328 -12.28 -1.27 -28.91
C GLY A 328 -12.09 -0.18 -29.97
N VAL A 329 -10.85 0.16 -30.31
CA VAL A 329 -10.61 1.19 -31.34
C VAL A 329 -10.55 0.55 -32.73
N PRO A 330 -11.66 0.63 -33.50
CA PRO A 330 -11.59 1.08 -34.87
C PRO A 330 -12.34 2.40 -34.99
N GLY A 331 -11.70 3.36 -35.65
CA GLY A 331 -12.09 4.76 -35.75
C GLY A 331 -10.95 5.51 -36.44
N ALA A 332 -10.96 6.84 -36.39
CA ALA A 332 -9.81 7.59 -36.87
C ALA A 332 -8.59 7.38 -35.97
N SER A 333 -7.41 7.37 -36.57
CA SER A 333 -6.14 7.35 -35.83
C SER A 333 -6.00 8.59 -34.94
N ARG A 334 -5.21 8.48 -33.87
CA ARG A 334 -4.85 9.60 -33.00
C ARG A 334 -4.37 10.81 -33.79
N ASP A 335 -3.55 10.59 -34.83
CA ASP A 335 -3.01 11.66 -35.67
C ASP A 335 -4.08 12.39 -36.49
N GLN A 336 -5.09 11.68 -36.97
CA GLN A 336 -6.24 12.29 -37.65
C GLN A 336 -7.07 13.14 -36.69
N ILE A 337 -7.29 12.66 -35.46
CA ILE A 337 -8.00 13.40 -34.41
C ILE A 337 -7.22 14.65 -34.00
N LEU A 338 -5.93 14.52 -33.68
CA LEU A 338 -5.06 15.63 -33.30
C LEU A 338 -4.96 16.66 -34.44
N SER A 339 -4.84 16.22 -35.68
CA SER A 339 -4.84 17.13 -36.85
C SER A 339 -6.17 17.84 -37.06
N ALA A 340 -7.28 17.23 -36.67
CA ALA A 340 -8.59 17.88 -36.71
C ALA A 340 -8.79 18.91 -35.59
N LEU A 341 -8.07 18.79 -34.48
CA LEU A 341 -8.22 19.65 -33.30
C LEU A 341 -7.18 20.77 -33.25
N ILE A 342 -5.91 20.45 -33.48
CA ILE A 342 -4.78 21.36 -33.31
C ILE A 342 -4.64 22.29 -34.52
N VAL A 343 -4.80 23.59 -34.27
CA VAL A 343 -4.68 24.66 -35.28
C VAL A 343 -3.66 25.72 -34.83
N PRO A 344 -3.16 26.59 -35.73
CA PRO A 344 -2.34 27.73 -35.33
C PRO A 344 -3.07 28.67 -34.35
N GLY A 345 -2.33 29.29 -33.43
CA GLY A 345 -2.88 30.27 -32.48
C GLY A 345 -3.67 29.67 -31.30
N MET A 346 -3.44 28.40 -30.98
CA MET A 346 -4.03 27.77 -29.78
C MET A 346 -3.57 28.45 -28.48
N PRO A 347 -4.39 28.44 -27.41
CA PRO A 347 -3.98 28.90 -26.09
C PRO A 347 -3.10 27.85 -25.40
N TRP A 348 -1.87 27.69 -25.88
CA TRP A 348 -0.94 26.61 -25.50
C TRP A 348 -0.64 26.49 -23.99
N LEU A 349 -0.93 27.53 -23.23
CA LEU A 349 -0.72 27.61 -21.78
C LEU A 349 -1.96 27.28 -20.95
N GLN A 350 -3.07 26.91 -21.59
CA GLN A 350 -4.25 26.42 -20.89
C GLN A 350 -3.92 25.13 -20.14
N SER A 351 -4.21 25.13 -18.84
CA SER A 351 -4.12 23.95 -17.97
C SER A 351 -5.30 23.01 -18.22
N THR A 352 -5.03 21.70 -18.28
CA THR A 352 -6.05 20.65 -18.44
C THR A 352 -6.46 20.02 -17.09
N GLY A 353 -5.82 20.41 -15.98
CA GLY A 353 -5.80 19.61 -14.75
C GLY A 353 -6.75 20.00 -13.61
N LYS A 354 -7.51 21.10 -13.69
CA LYS A 354 -8.35 21.57 -12.55
C LYS A 354 -9.57 20.69 -12.27
N TRP A 355 -9.92 19.76 -13.17
CA TRP A 355 -11.18 19.00 -13.15
C TRP A 355 -11.04 17.50 -13.42
N ALA A 356 -9.83 17.00 -13.69
CA ALA A 356 -9.57 15.58 -14.01
C ALA A 356 -9.65 14.63 -12.79
N GLY A 357 -10.20 15.10 -11.66
CA GLY A 357 -10.04 14.50 -10.35
C GLY A 357 -11.09 13.47 -9.95
N GLU A 358 -12.34 13.55 -10.42
CA GLU A 358 -13.43 12.84 -9.73
C GLU A 358 -14.44 12.12 -10.62
N TRP A 359 -14.42 12.35 -11.94
CA TRP A 359 -15.42 11.76 -12.82
C TRP A 359 -14.80 11.40 -14.18
N ASP A 360 -14.93 10.13 -14.55
CA ASP A 360 -14.90 9.66 -15.95
C ASP A 360 -16.28 9.01 -16.13
N PRO A 361 -17.16 9.49 -17.03
CA PRO A 361 -18.51 8.94 -17.20
C PRO A 361 -18.47 7.46 -17.58
N LEU A 362 -17.36 6.99 -18.15
CA LEU A 362 -17.15 5.61 -18.56
C LEU A 362 -16.51 4.76 -17.44
N GLU A 363 -15.75 5.38 -16.53
CA GLU A 363 -15.04 4.72 -15.42
C GLU A 363 -15.09 5.50 -14.09
N ARG A 364 -16.28 5.64 -13.50
CA ARG A 364 -16.43 6.22 -12.15
C ARG A 364 -15.43 5.59 -11.16
N GLY A 365 -14.52 6.40 -10.63
CA GLY A 365 -13.55 6.01 -9.58
C GLY A 365 -12.17 5.54 -10.07
N ASN A 366 -11.89 5.53 -11.38
CA ASN A 366 -10.55 5.21 -11.89
C ASN A 366 -9.82 6.48 -12.35
N ARG A 367 -8.59 6.68 -11.88
CA ARG A 367 -7.74 7.83 -12.27
C ARG A 367 -7.16 7.57 -13.66
N SER A 368 -7.96 7.81 -14.71
CA SER A 368 -7.52 7.61 -16.11
C SER A 368 -6.68 8.76 -16.66
N PHE A 369 -6.72 9.93 -16.03
CA PHE A 369 -5.98 11.11 -16.46
C PHE A 369 -4.80 11.36 -15.51
N PRO A 370 -3.57 11.59 -16.01
CA PRO A 370 -2.45 11.93 -15.14
C PRO A 370 -2.75 13.24 -14.41
N GLN A 371 -2.78 13.17 -13.08
CA GLN A 371 -3.12 14.33 -12.25
C GLN A 371 -2.04 15.41 -12.30
N THR A 372 -2.50 16.65 -12.13
CA THR A 372 -1.79 17.94 -12.05
C THR A 372 -1.75 18.74 -13.36
N GLY A 373 -1.75 20.08 -13.21
CA GLY A 373 -2.09 21.15 -14.17
C GLY A 373 -1.30 21.23 -15.48
N ASN A 374 -1.14 20.12 -16.18
CA ASN A 374 -0.36 20.00 -17.40
C ASN A 374 -1.00 20.74 -18.58
N THR A 375 -0.14 21.28 -19.46
CA THR A 375 -0.54 21.79 -20.78
C THR A 375 -0.55 20.67 -21.81
N LEU A 376 -1.12 20.89 -23.00
CA LEU A 376 -1.07 19.91 -24.10
C LEU A 376 0.36 19.41 -24.41
N LEU A 377 1.37 20.28 -24.31
CA LEU A 377 2.77 19.92 -24.55
C LEU A 377 3.28 18.91 -23.50
N HIS A 378 2.88 19.02 -22.25
CA HIS A 378 3.24 18.05 -21.20
C HIS A 378 2.65 16.67 -21.49
N HIS A 379 1.39 16.61 -21.93
CA HIS A 379 0.76 15.35 -22.31
C HIS A 379 1.44 14.70 -23.52
N LEU A 380 1.82 15.49 -24.53
CA LEU A 380 2.57 14.99 -25.69
C LEU A 380 3.95 14.45 -25.31
N VAL A 381 4.64 15.13 -24.40
CA VAL A 381 5.92 14.67 -23.85
C VAL A 381 5.75 13.35 -23.09
N HIS A 382 4.75 13.26 -22.22
CA HIS A 382 4.46 12.04 -21.45
C HIS A 382 4.07 10.87 -22.36
N ALA A 383 3.32 11.14 -23.43
CA ALA A 383 2.99 10.16 -24.46
C ALA A 383 4.20 9.75 -25.32
N GLY A 384 5.35 10.42 -25.19
CA GLY A 384 6.56 10.15 -25.96
C GLY A 384 6.46 10.52 -27.44
N ASP A 385 5.56 11.43 -27.82
CA ASP A 385 5.27 11.75 -29.22
C ASP A 385 6.17 12.87 -29.77
N GLU A 386 7.40 12.50 -30.14
CA GLU A 386 8.41 13.45 -30.64
C GLU A 386 7.95 14.25 -31.86
N ALA A 387 7.20 13.63 -32.78
CA ALA A 387 6.73 14.27 -33.99
C ALA A 387 5.71 15.37 -33.68
N TRP A 388 4.75 15.10 -32.79
CA TRP A 388 3.77 16.09 -32.38
C TRP A 388 4.38 17.17 -31.47
N VAL A 389 5.32 16.82 -30.58
CA VAL A 389 6.07 17.82 -29.79
C VAL A 389 6.75 18.83 -30.71
N ALA A 390 7.51 18.36 -31.71
CA ALA A 390 8.16 19.25 -32.68
C ALA A 390 7.14 20.10 -33.47
N ARG A 391 6.00 19.50 -33.85
CA ARG A 391 4.95 20.19 -34.59
C ARG A 391 4.27 21.29 -33.78
N VAL A 392 3.88 21.03 -32.53
CA VAL A 392 3.18 22.05 -31.71
C VAL A 392 4.11 23.19 -31.31
N VAL A 393 5.39 22.92 -31.03
CA VAL A 393 6.39 23.97 -30.78
C VAL A 393 6.58 24.84 -32.02
N LYS A 394 6.64 24.24 -33.22
CA LYS A 394 6.66 24.98 -34.49
C LYS A 394 5.39 25.82 -34.73
N LEU A 395 4.24 25.39 -34.19
CA LEU A 395 2.98 26.15 -34.22
C LEU A 395 2.89 27.23 -33.13
N GLY A 396 3.93 27.41 -32.32
CA GLY A 396 4.05 28.46 -31.32
C GLY A 396 3.83 28.02 -29.87
N ALA A 397 3.76 26.71 -29.59
CA ALA A 397 3.71 26.24 -28.21
C ALA A 397 5.04 26.56 -27.48
N PRO A 398 5.01 27.23 -26.32
CA PRO A 398 6.22 27.58 -25.58
C PRO A 398 6.87 26.33 -25.01
N VAL A 399 8.13 26.09 -25.39
CA VAL A 399 8.85 24.85 -25.09
C VAL A 399 9.06 24.61 -23.58
N ASP A 400 9.12 25.67 -22.78
CA ASP A 400 9.30 25.62 -21.31
C ASP A 400 7.98 25.78 -20.51
N GLY A 401 6.82 25.84 -21.18
CA GLY A 401 5.50 26.04 -20.57
C GLY A 401 5.31 27.40 -19.87
N ALA A 402 4.17 27.59 -19.19
CA ALA A 402 3.80 28.88 -18.57
C ALA A 402 4.59 29.18 -17.28
N PRO A 403 4.98 30.44 -17.01
CA PRO A 403 5.50 30.83 -15.69
C PRO A 403 4.47 30.50 -14.60
N GLY A 404 4.85 29.73 -13.57
CA GLY A 404 3.98 29.36 -12.45
C GLY A 404 3.48 27.91 -12.45
N GLU A 405 3.60 27.18 -13.57
CA GLU A 405 3.36 25.73 -13.55
C GLU A 405 4.36 25.02 -12.64
N SER A 406 3.91 23.96 -11.97
CA SER A 406 4.73 23.20 -11.01
C SER A 406 5.88 22.44 -11.69
N GLN A 407 5.73 22.09 -12.97
CA GLN A 407 6.70 21.33 -13.75
C GLN A 407 6.82 21.90 -15.18
N THR A 408 7.99 21.69 -15.81
CA THR A 408 8.21 22.01 -17.24
C THR A 408 8.07 20.75 -18.10
N PRO A 409 7.86 20.89 -19.42
CA PRO A 409 7.84 19.73 -20.33
C PRO A 409 9.14 18.92 -20.27
N MET A 410 10.32 19.57 -20.16
CA MET A 410 11.57 18.84 -20.02
C MET A 410 11.68 18.11 -18.67
N ALA A 411 11.22 18.72 -17.57
CA ALA A 411 11.19 18.02 -16.29
C ALA A 411 10.23 16.82 -16.31
N GLN A 412 9.14 16.87 -17.07
CA GLN A 412 8.25 15.72 -17.29
C GLN A 412 8.99 14.61 -18.06
N ALA A 413 9.71 14.94 -19.14
CA ALA A 413 10.52 13.97 -19.90
C ALA A 413 11.59 13.29 -19.02
N VAL A 414 12.20 14.04 -18.10
CA VAL A 414 13.17 13.51 -17.12
C VAL A 414 12.48 12.54 -16.15
N LYS A 415 11.29 12.88 -15.65
CA LYS A 415 10.49 12.01 -14.78
C LYS A 415 10.11 10.71 -15.49
N ASP A 416 9.73 10.78 -16.76
CA ASP A 416 9.38 9.63 -17.59
C ASP A 416 10.62 8.80 -18.03
N GLY A 417 11.83 9.32 -17.79
CA GLY A 417 13.08 8.65 -18.16
C GLY A 417 13.34 8.61 -19.68
N ASN A 418 12.76 9.55 -20.44
CA ASN A 418 12.83 9.58 -21.89
C ASN A 418 13.99 10.45 -22.40
N VAL A 419 15.15 9.81 -22.61
CA VAL A 419 16.39 10.48 -23.08
C VAL A 419 16.21 11.15 -24.45
N SER A 420 15.52 10.50 -25.38
CA SER A 420 15.30 11.04 -26.73
C SER A 420 14.43 12.30 -26.71
N MET A 421 13.38 12.31 -25.88
CA MET A 421 12.54 13.49 -25.70
C MET A 421 13.31 14.67 -25.05
N VAL A 422 14.18 14.40 -24.07
CA VAL A 422 15.06 15.45 -23.51
C VAL A 422 15.97 16.03 -24.60
N ARG A 423 16.56 15.18 -25.45
CA ARG A 423 17.40 15.61 -26.57
C ARG A 423 16.61 16.49 -27.56
N LEU A 424 15.38 16.10 -27.89
CA LEU A 424 14.50 16.87 -28.77
C LEU A 424 14.19 18.25 -28.16
N LEU A 425 13.74 18.31 -26.90
CA LEU A 425 13.41 19.57 -26.24
C LEU A 425 14.62 20.52 -26.17
N LEU A 426 15.81 19.99 -25.87
CA LEU A 426 17.06 20.78 -25.92
C LEU A 426 17.37 21.30 -27.34
N SER A 427 17.09 20.51 -28.38
CA SER A 427 17.26 20.96 -29.77
C SER A 427 16.25 22.03 -30.19
N LEU A 428 15.08 22.05 -29.55
CA LEU A 428 14.03 23.06 -29.71
C LEU A 428 14.27 24.31 -28.85
N GLY A 429 15.38 24.37 -28.10
CA GLY A 429 15.78 25.54 -27.32
C GLY A 429 15.22 25.60 -25.89
N ALA A 430 14.75 24.47 -25.34
CA ALA A 430 14.28 24.42 -23.96
C ALA A 430 15.41 24.69 -22.95
N ASP A 431 15.12 25.51 -21.93
CA ASP A 431 16.08 25.88 -20.89
C ASP A 431 16.17 24.76 -19.83
N PRO A 432 17.34 24.09 -19.64
CA PRO A 432 17.53 23.08 -18.60
C PRO A 432 17.32 23.59 -17.17
N LEU A 433 17.37 24.91 -17.01
CA LEU A 433 17.22 25.65 -15.76
C LEU A 433 15.96 26.53 -15.73
N ALA A 434 14.98 26.25 -16.60
CA ALA A 434 13.68 26.91 -16.58
C ALA A 434 13.02 26.80 -15.19
N LYS A 435 12.24 27.84 -14.83
CA LYS A 435 11.61 28.04 -13.50
C LYS A 435 12.64 28.28 -12.38
N GLN A 436 12.29 27.96 -11.14
CA GLN A 436 13.20 28.04 -9.99
C GLN A 436 14.26 26.94 -10.11
N VAL A 437 15.48 27.22 -9.69
CA VAL A 437 16.62 26.29 -9.83
C VAL A 437 16.30 24.92 -9.24
N ALA A 438 15.73 24.89 -8.03
CA ALA A 438 15.43 23.67 -7.30
C ALA A 438 14.34 22.78 -7.96
N SER A 439 13.48 23.34 -8.82
CA SER A 439 12.44 22.62 -9.55
C SER A 439 12.73 22.50 -11.06
N SER A 440 13.95 22.82 -11.47
CA SER A 440 14.37 22.77 -12.87
C SER A 440 14.49 21.34 -13.41
N PRO A 441 14.41 21.14 -14.74
CA PRO A 441 14.71 19.85 -15.38
C PRO A 441 16.04 19.24 -14.94
N LEU A 442 17.07 20.07 -14.81
CA LEU A 442 18.40 19.64 -14.37
C LEU A 442 18.35 19.06 -12.95
N PHE A 443 17.66 19.72 -12.02
CA PHE A 443 17.50 19.22 -10.65
C PHE A 443 16.60 17.98 -10.57
N ALA A 444 15.58 17.86 -11.41
CA ALA A 444 14.75 16.64 -11.49
C ALA A 444 15.56 15.40 -11.91
N ALA A 445 16.63 15.55 -12.69
CA ALA A 445 17.51 14.42 -13.03
C ALA A 445 18.41 13.99 -11.86
N ILE A 446 18.69 14.92 -10.95
CA ILE A 446 19.51 14.71 -9.75
C ILE A 446 18.66 14.14 -8.61
N VAL A 447 17.50 14.74 -8.35
CA VAL A 447 16.58 14.39 -7.25
C VAL A 447 15.35 13.70 -7.85
N PRO A 448 15.33 12.36 -7.94
CA PRO A 448 14.19 11.64 -8.47
C PRO A 448 13.04 11.65 -7.45
N ASP A 449 11.85 11.36 -7.95
CA ASP A 449 10.66 11.15 -7.14
C ASP A 449 10.91 10.00 -6.13
N PRO A 450 10.80 10.25 -4.81
CA PRO A 450 11.04 9.23 -3.78
C PRO A 450 10.00 8.10 -3.80
N PHE A 451 8.89 8.26 -4.53
CA PHE A 451 7.80 7.29 -4.62
C PHE A 451 7.88 6.39 -5.87
N ALA A 452 9.05 6.23 -6.48
CA ALA A 452 9.22 5.32 -7.62
C ALA A 452 8.95 3.86 -7.23
N ASP A 453 8.18 3.14 -8.05
CA ASP A 453 7.82 1.74 -7.82
C ASP A 453 9.04 0.83 -7.60
N GLU A 454 8.87 -0.21 -6.76
CA GLU A 454 9.85 -1.28 -6.61
C GLU A 454 10.11 -1.95 -7.97
N VAL A 455 11.37 -1.93 -8.41
CA VAL A 455 11.81 -2.50 -9.69
C VAL A 455 12.97 -3.45 -9.48
N SER A 456 13.24 -4.31 -10.46
CA SER A 456 14.39 -5.21 -10.41
C SER A 456 15.71 -4.41 -10.38
N ALA A 457 16.77 -5.02 -9.86
CA ALA A 457 18.09 -4.38 -9.82
C ALA A 457 18.60 -3.97 -11.21
N GLU A 458 18.26 -4.73 -12.26
CA GLU A 458 18.62 -4.42 -13.65
C GLU A 458 17.85 -3.22 -14.21
N GLN A 459 16.56 -3.13 -13.91
CA GLN A 459 15.73 -1.98 -14.29
C GLN A 459 16.21 -0.71 -13.57
N GLU A 460 16.59 -0.82 -12.30
CA GLU A 460 17.14 0.32 -11.56
C GLU A 460 18.50 0.77 -12.11
N ARG A 461 19.40 -0.16 -12.47
CA ARG A 461 20.65 0.19 -13.19
C ARG A 461 20.37 0.92 -14.49
N SER A 462 19.41 0.45 -15.28
CA SER A 462 19.02 1.08 -16.55
C SER A 462 18.37 2.45 -16.36
N ARG A 463 17.58 2.65 -15.29
CA ARG A 463 17.03 3.96 -14.91
C ARG A 463 18.15 4.92 -14.48
N ARG A 464 19.13 4.45 -13.68
CA ARG A 464 20.30 5.24 -13.26
C ARG A 464 21.12 5.73 -14.45
N ALA A 465 21.49 4.83 -15.37
CA ALA A 465 22.27 5.18 -16.56
C ALA A 465 21.59 6.27 -17.40
N ARG A 466 20.28 6.13 -17.65
CA ARG A 466 19.48 7.13 -18.37
C ARG A 466 19.47 8.49 -17.67
N ARG A 467 19.34 8.52 -16.34
CA ARG A 467 19.39 9.80 -15.57
C ARG A 467 20.71 10.53 -15.72
N VAL A 468 21.83 9.80 -15.60
CA VAL A 468 23.16 10.39 -15.76
C VAL A 468 23.37 10.88 -17.19
N GLU A 469 22.87 10.15 -18.19
CA GLU A 469 22.90 10.60 -19.59
C GLU A 469 22.08 11.89 -19.79
N MET A 470 20.83 11.95 -19.30
CA MET A 470 20.00 13.16 -19.38
C MET A 470 20.66 14.36 -18.70
N LEU A 471 21.27 14.15 -17.52
CA LEU A 471 22.04 15.19 -16.83
C LEU A 471 23.20 15.69 -17.69
N ARG A 472 23.99 14.80 -18.32
CA ARG A 472 25.09 15.20 -19.21
C ARG A 472 24.61 15.99 -20.42
N LEU A 473 23.49 15.60 -21.03
CA LEU A 473 22.89 16.32 -22.16
C LEU A 473 22.51 17.76 -21.77
N MET A 474 21.89 17.92 -20.60
CA MET A 474 21.52 19.23 -20.06
C MET A 474 22.75 20.08 -19.72
N LEU A 475 23.74 19.51 -19.03
CA LEU A 475 24.99 20.20 -18.66
C LEU A 475 25.77 20.70 -19.90
N ALA A 476 25.78 19.92 -20.98
CA ALA A 476 26.44 20.26 -22.24
C ALA A 476 25.79 21.47 -22.95
N LYS A 477 24.55 21.82 -22.61
CA LYS A 477 23.79 22.95 -23.20
C LYS A 477 23.73 24.18 -22.30
N LEU A 478 24.35 24.15 -21.12
CA LEU A 478 24.38 25.31 -20.22
C LEU A 478 25.25 26.44 -20.77
N THR A 479 24.69 27.65 -20.76
CA THR A 479 25.37 28.93 -21.03
C THR A 479 26.31 29.32 -19.87
N PRO A 480 27.31 30.19 -20.10
CA PRO A 480 28.17 30.72 -19.04
C PRO A 480 27.39 31.36 -17.88
N GLU A 481 26.32 32.11 -18.18
CA GLU A 481 25.47 32.77 -17.20
C GLU A 481 24.73 31.75 -16.32
N GLN A 482 24.22 30.68 -16.93
CA GLN A 482 23.58 29.58 -16.20
C GLN A 482 24.58 28.83 -15.30
N LYS A 483 25.82 28.59 -15.77
CA LYS A 483 26.88 27.99 -14.93
C LYS A 483 27.25 28.89 -13.75
N ALA A 484 27.33 30.21 -13.96
CA ALA A 484 27.55 31.16 -12.89
C ALA A 484 26.42 31.13 -11.85
N ARG A 485 25.16 31.02 -12.29
CA ARG A 485 23.99 30.86 -11.40
C ARG A 485 24.08 29.59 -10.54
N LEU A 486 24.47 28.46 -11.13
CA LEU A 486 24.65 27.18 -10.43
C LEU A 486 25.87 27.16 -9.50
N SER A 487 26.83 28.07 -9.70
CA SER A 487 28.02 28.17 -8.85
C SER A 487 27.71 28.88 -7.52
N GLN A 488 26.56 29.56 -7.40
CA GLN A 488 26.12 30.16 -6.14
C GLN A 488 25.70 29.05 -5.15
N PRO A 489 26.12 29.10 -3.87
CA PRO A 489 25.83 28.04 -2.90
C PRO A 489 24.35 27.66 -2.77
N ALA A 490 23.44 28.63 -2.85
CA ALA A 490 22.00 28.40 -2.76
C ALA A 490 21.39 27.63 -3.95
N ASN A 491 22.08 27.62 -5.09
CA ASN A 491 21.62 27.05 -6.37
C ASN A 491 22.48 25.85 -6.81
N SER A 492 23.43 25.43 -5.97
CA SER A 492 24.40 24.42 -6.35
C SER A 492 23.78 23.03 -6.41
N PRO A 493 24.05 22.24 -7.46
CA PRO A 493 23.53 20.89 -7.58
C PRO A 493 24.30 19.85 -6.74
N PHE A 494 25.47 20.21 -6.18
CA PHE A 494 26.33 19.29 -5.44
C PHE A 494 25.67 18.70 -4.19
N PRO A 495 25.04 19.49 -3.28
CA PRO A 495 24.40 18.91 -2.11
C PRO A 495 23.32 17.89 -2.47
N ALA A 496 22.44 18.23 -3.43
CA ALA A 496 21.39 17.33 -3.91
C ALA A 496 21.94 16.03 -4.53
N ALA A 497 23.07 16.10 -5.26
CA ALA A 497 23.71 14.92 -5.83
C ALA A 497 24.36 13.99 -4.78
N LEU A 498 24.86 14.58 -3.67
CA LEU A 498 25.56 13.86 -2.59
C LEU A 498 24.63 13.24 -1.55
N MET A 499 23.47 13.84 -1.28
CA MET A 499 22.46 13.32 -0.33
C MET A 499 21.82 11.99 -0.76
N ARG A 500 22.24 11.39 -1.88
CA ARG A 500 21.66 10.15 -2.42
C ARG A 500 22.31 8.91 -1.82
N TYR A 501 21.47 8.07 -1.21
CA TYR A 501 21.82 6.70 -0.84
C TYR A 501 21.89 5.81 -2.10
N GLY A 502 23.05 5.74 -2.78
CA GLY A 502 23.27 4.75 -3.84
C GLY A 502 24.42 5.02 -4.82
N GLU A 503 24.79 3.97 -5.57
CA GLU A 503 25.96 3.87 -6.48
C GLU A 503 26.07 4.96 -7.56
N SER A 504 25.01 5.74 -7.84
CA SER A 504 25.05 6.78 -8.89
C SER A 504 25.53 8.16 -8.43
N ALA A 505 25.67 8.39 -7.11
CA ALA A 505 26.08 9.70 -6.58
C ALA A 505 27.42 10.14 -7.18
N GLY A 506 28.38 9.21 -7.30
CA GLY A 506 29.68 9.51 -7.88
C GLY A 506 29.65 9.86 -9.36
N GLU A 507 28.85 9.16 -10.16
CA GLU A 507 28.70 9.49 -11.58
C GLU A 507 28.07 10.87 -11.80
N MET A 508 27.10 11.24 -10.95
CA MET A 508 26.45 12.56 -11.00
C MET A 508 27.44 13.65 -10.61
N VAL A 509 28.15 13.50 -9.49
CA VAL A 509 29.17 14.45 -9.05
C VAL A 509 30.26 14.61 -10.11
N ASN A 510 30.73 13.51 -10.70
CA ASN A 510 31.71 13.56 -11.79
C ASN A 510 31.18 14.28 -13.03
N ALA A 511 29.90 14.11 -13.38
CA ALA A 511 29.29 14.86 -14.48
C ALA A 511 29.23 16.38 -14.18
N LEU A 512 28.89 16.77 -12.95
CA LEU A 512 28.87 18.17 -12.53
C LEU A 512 30.28 18.80 -12.56
N LEU A 513 31.29 18.07 -12.07
CA LEU A 513 32.69 18.48 -12.11
C LEU A 513 33.21 18.62 -13.53
N ALA A 514 32.93 17.63 -14.40
CA ALA A 514 33.31 17.67 -15.82
C ALA A 514 32.66 18.83 -16.58
N ALA A 515 31.50 19.32 -16.13
CA ALA A 515 30.84 20.50 -16.69
C ALA A 515 31.50 21.83 -16.27
N GLY A 516 32.48 21.79 -15.36
CA GLY A 516 33.22 22.94 -14.85
C GLY A 516 32.49 23.73 -13.75
N LEU A 517 31.60 23.08 -13.00
CA LEU A 517 30.90 23.72 -11.88
C LEU A 517 31.77 23.71 -10.62
N SER A 518 31.84 24.85 -9.92
CA SER A 518 32.60 24.96 -8.66
C SER A 518 31.89 24.27 -7.50
N VAL A 519 32.64 23.54 -6.67
CA VAL A 519 32.13 22.90 -5.45
C VAL A 519 31.88 23.99 -4.39
N PRO A 520 30.65 24.14 -3.86
CA PRO A 520 30.39 25.09 -2.79
C PRO A 520 30.93 24.56 -1.45
N PRO A 521 31.04 25.41 -0.41
CA PRO A 521 31.22 24.92 0.95
C PRO A 521 30.06 23.99 1.33
N LEU A 522 30.37 22.78 1.78
CA LEU A 522 29.38 21.75 2.13
C LEU A 522 29.18 21.68 3.64
N ASP A 523 27.93 21.50 4.07
CA ASP A 523 27.61 21.27 5.48
C ASP A 523 27.96 19.85 5.95
N GLY A 524 27.96 19.68 7.28
CA GLY A 524 28.33 18.43 7.93
C GLY A 524 27.39 17.28 7.55
N LEU A 525 26.09 17.55 7.38
CA LEU A 525 25.10 16.56 7.02
C LEU A 525 25.32 16.02 5.59
N THR A 526 25.48 16.92 4.63
CA THR A 526 25.75 16.59 3.21
C THR A 526 27.01 15.74 3.08
N LEU A 527 28.07 16.11 3.80
CA LEU A 527 29.32 15.34 3.80
C LEU A 527 29.18 14.01 4.55
N ALA A 528 28.48 13.98 5.68
CA ALA A 528 28.20 12.75 6.40
C ALA A 528 27.47 11.73 5.53
N ASP A 529 26.51 12.18 4.72
CA ASP A 529 25.81 11.33 3.76
C ASP A 529 26.71 10.85 2.63
N ALA A 530 27.56 11.74 2.08
CA ALA A 530 28.57 11.35 1.10
C ALA A 530 29.52 10.25 1.62
N LEU A 531 29.92 10.32 2.89
CA LEU A 531 30.81 9.33 3.51
C LEU A 531 30.15 7.97 3.74
N ARG A 532 28.82 7.91 3.87
CA ARG A 532 28.06 6.66 4.03
C ARG A 532 27.99 5.84 2.74
N VAL A 533 28.12 6.50 1.58
CA VAL A 533 28.11 5.84 0.25
C VAL A 533 29.44 5.14 -0.06
N ASP A 534 30.49 5.40 0.73
CA ASP A 534 31.84 4.81 0.66
C ASP A 534 32.45 4.72 -0.75
N ASP A 535 32.38 5.82 -1.53
CA ASP A 535 33.15 5.97 -2.77
C ASP A 535 34.34 6.91 -2.55
N PRO A 536 35.56 6.37 -2.32
CA PRO A 536 36.77 7.18 -2.11
C PRO A 536 37.10 8.09 -3.29
N LYS A 537 36.71 7.74 -4.53
CA LYS A 537 37.03 8.51 -5.72
C LYS A 537 36.26 9.83 -5.75
N VAL A 538 35.01 9.81 -5.30
CA VAL A 538 34.18 11.01 -5.20
C VAL A 538 34.76 11.98 -4.19
N MET A 539 35.09 11.48 -3.00
CA MET A 539 35.73 12.30 -1.98
C MET A 539 37.05 12.87 -2.48
N GLN A 540 37.88 12.05 -3.15
CA GLN A 540 39.11 12.53 -3.76
C GLN A 540 38.87 13.66 -4.75
N ALA A 541 37.93 13.49 -5.69
CA ALA A 541 37.60 14.50 -6.68
C ALA A 541 37.10 15.82 -6.06
N LEU A 542 36.31 15.75 -4.98
CA LEU A 542 35.87 16.94 -4.25
C LEU A 542 37.04 17.69 -3.60
N PHE A 543 37.97 16.96 -2.97
CA PHE A 543 39.16 17.57 -2.37
C PHE A 543 40.09 18.19 -3.43
N ASP A 544 40.29 17.52 -4.57
CA ASP A 544 41.09 18.03 -5.68
C ASP A 544 40.52 19.36 -6.25
N GLN A 545 39.21 19.58 -6.04
CA GLN A 545 38.48 20.78 -6.44
C GLN A 545 38.35 21.81 -5.30
N GLY A 546 39.10 21.64 -4.21
CA GLY A 546 39.17 22.61 -3.12
C GLY A 546 37.98 22.59 -2.17
N LEU A 547 37.42 21.39 -1.88
CA LEU A 547 36.36 21.19 -0.89
C LEU A 547 36.61 21.98 0.40
N ARG A 548 35.57 22.69 0.86
CA ARG A 548 35.55 23.39 2.14
C ARG A 548 34.39 22.89 2.99
N VAL A 549 34.64 22.67 4.27
CA VAL A 549 33.65 22.22 5.25
C VAL A 549 33.02 23.42 5.94
N ARG A 550 31.69 23.42 6.08
CA ARG A 550 30.92 24.47 6.75
C ARG A 550 29.88 23.86 7.70
N GLU A 551 30.31 23.54 8.91
CA GLU A 551 29.43 22.94 9.91
C GLU A 551 28.83 24.00 10.86
N ARG A 552 27.59 23.78 11.33
CA ARG A 552 26.90 24.63 12.32
C ARG A 552 26.76 23.90 13.65
N GLU A 553 26.64 24.65 14.75
CA GLU A 553 26.48 24.08 16.10
C GLU A 553 25.13 23.40 16.37
N SER A 554 24.10 23.65 15.56
CA SER A 554 22.74 23.16 15.82
C SER A 554 22.25 22.20 14.74
N GLY A 555 22.11 20.91 15.08
CA GLY A 555 21.27 19.94 14.38
C GLY A 555 21.96 19.02 13.36
N ASP A 556 23.23 19.27 13.01
CA ASP A 556 23.97 18.43 12.05
C ASP A 556 24.65 17.24 12.74
N VAL A 557 24.85 16.13 12.01
CA VAL A 557 25.77 15.06 12.42
C VAL A 557 27.19 15.55 12.12
N PRO A 558 28.08 15.76 13.12
CA PRO A 558 29.44 16.24 12.83
C PRO A 558 30.18 15.26 11.91
N VAL A 559 30.77 15.76 10.82
CA VAL A 559 31.35 14.90 9.77
C VAL A 559 32.49 14.03 10.30
N LEU A 560 33.26 14.56 11.26
CA LEU A 560 34.37 13.86 11.91
C LEU A 560 33.90 12.70 12.78
N VAL A 561 32.67 12.76 13.30
CA VAL A 561 32.05 11.63 14.01
C VAL A 561 31.71 10.52 13.02
N VAL A 562 31.39 10.82 11.77
CA VAL A 562 31.15 9.79 10.73
C VAL A 562 32.47 9.17 10.25
N ALA A 563 33.53 9.98 10.09
CA ALA A 563 34.85 9.52 9.68
C ALA A 563 35.67 8.79 10.77
N ARG A 564 35.02 8.29 11.83
CA ARG A 564 35.68 7.61 12.97
C ARG A 564 36.53 6.42 12.49
N LYS A 565 37.72 6.24 13.06
CA LYS A 565 38.73 5.23 12.66
C LYS A 565 39.29 5.35 11.23
N ARG A 566 38.88 6.36 10.43
CA ARG A 566 39.44 6.63 9.09
C ARG A 566 40.40 7.82 9.15
N HIS A 567 41.58 7.62 9.73
CA HIS A 567 42.50 8.71 10.09
C HIS A 567 42.91 9.59 8.92
N ASP A 568 43.19 9.02 7.74
CA ASP A 568 43.58 9.80 6.56
C ASP A 568 42.46 10.72 6.07
N LEU A 569 41.22 10.22 6.08
CA LEU A 569 40.04 10.99 5.72
C LEU A 569 39.76 12.08 6.76
N MET A 570 39.87 11.72 8.05
CA MET A 570 39.71 12.67 9.16
C MET A 570 40.72 13.82 9.06
N ALA A 571 41.99 13.52 8.73
CA ALA A 571 43.03 14.53 8.55
C ALA A 571 42.67 15.51 7.42
N ARG A 572 42.24 14.99 6.27
CA ARG A 572 41.83 15.82 5.12
C ARG A 572 40.59 16.66 5.40
N LEU A 573 39.62 16.13 6.14
CA LEU A 573 38.43 16.90 6.55
C LEU A 573 38.80 18.03 7.52
N LEU A 574 39.72 17.79 8.46
CA LEU A 574 40.27 18.82 9.35
C LEU A 574 41.02 19.88 8.54
N ASP A 575 41.81 19.50 7.54
CA ASP A 575 42.49 20.44 6.64
C ASP A 575 41.50 21.24 5.77
N ALA A 576 40.35 20.66 5.45
CA ALA A 576 39.24 21.33 4.75
C ALA A 576 38.37 22.21 5.67
N GLY A 577 38.70 22.31 6.97
CA GLY A 577 38.05 23.19 7.94
C GLY A 577 36.97 22.54 8.82
N ALA A 578 36.89 21.21 8.90
CA ALA A 578 35.97 20.54 9.82
C ALA A 578 36.29 20.87 11.28
N ASN A 579 35.26 21.07 12.11
CA ASN A 579 35.45 21.49 13.50
C ASN A 579 35.42 20.26 14.45
N PRO A 580 36.54 19.92 15.13
CA PRO A 580 36.62 18.75 16.01
C PRO A 580 35.79 18.86 17.29
N ASN A 581 35.30 20.07 17.62
CA ASN A 581 34.62 20.37 18.87
C ASN A 581 33.08 20.40 18.75
N LEU A 582 32.53 20.12 17.57
CA LEU A 582 31.08 20.04 17.41
C LEU A 582 30.51 18.79 18.06
N HIS A 583 29.37 18.94 18.73
CA HIS A 583 28.67 17.86 19.41
C HIS A 583 27.54 17.31 18.56
N ASP A 584 27.39 15.98 18.55
CA ASP A 584 26.25 15.29 17.94
C ASP A 584 24.98 15.39 18.81
N GLY A 585 23.90 14.72 18.37
CA GLY A 585 22.64 14.66 19.12
C GLY A 585 22.73 14.01 20.50
N PHE A 586 23.81 13.28 20.80
CA PHE A 586 24.11 12.74 22.13
C PHE A 586 24.95 13.69 22.98
N GLY A 587 25.29 14.87 22.45
CA GLY A 587 26.20 15.81 23.08
C GLY A 587 27.66 15.40 23.00
N MET A 588 28.05 14.44 22.16
CA MET A 588 29.43 13.95 22.04
C MET A 588 30.14 14.57 20.83
N SER A 589 31.37 15.03 21.04
CA SER A 589 32.28 15.44 19.96
C SER A 589 33.04 14.26 19.35
N ALA A 590 33.77 14.50 18.26
CA ALA A 590 34.69 13.52 17.69
C ALA A 590 35.75 13.05 18.71
N VAL A 591 36.17 13.94 19.62
CA VAL A 591 37.09 13.62 20.72
C VAL A 591 36.46 12.60 21.69
N ALA A 592 35.21 12.83 22.12
CA ALA A 592 34.50 11.89 23.00
C ALA A 592 34.29 10.52 22.35
N TRP A 593 34.00 10.49 21.04
CA TRP A 593 33.89 9.25 20.28
C TRP A 593 35.23 8.50 20.17
N ALA A 594 36.33 9.19 19.89
CA ALA A 594 37.66 8.59 19.87
C ALA A 594 38.01 7.96 21.23
N VAL A 595 37.75 8.67 22.33
CA VAL A 595 37.93 8.17 23.70
C VAL A 595 37.07 6.94 23.98
N ARG A 596 35.77 7.00 23.68
CA ARG A 596 34.83 5.89 23.90
C ARG A 596 35.22 4.63 23.13
N LEU A 597 35.74 4.78 21.92
CA LEU A 597 36.13 3.67 21.03
C LEU A 597 37.56 3.17 21.29
N GLY A 598 38.33 3.84 22.15
CA GLY A 598 39.74 3.52 22.40
C GLY A 598 40.66 3.85 21.23
N ASP A 599 40.24 4.76 20.34
CA ASP A 599 40.98 5.19 19.15
C ASP A 599 42.02 6.26 19.52
N VAL A 600 43.20 5.80 19.95
CA VAL A 600 44.29 6.68 20.40
C VAL A 600 44.83 7.54 19.26
N GLN A 601 44.97 6.96 18.06
CA GLN A 601 45.50 7.67 16.91
C GLN A 601 44.53 8.74 16.42
N GLY A 602 43.23 8.43 16.34
CA GLY A 602 42.19 9.43 16.06
C GLY A 602 42.14 10.54 17.11
N LEU A 603 42.28 10.19 18.40
CA LEU A 603 42.37 11.18 19.48
C LEU A 603 43.57 12.12 19.28
N ASP A 604 44.76 11.59 19.02
CA ASP A 604 45.96 12.39 18.80
C ASP A 604 45.82 13.36 17.63
N LEU A 605 45.24 12.89 16.52
CA LEU A 605 44.97 13.71 15.35
C LEU A 605 44.00 14.87 15.67
N LEU A 606 42.90 14.58 16.36
CA LEU A 606 41.90 15.58 16.73
C LEU A 606 42.50 16.63 17.67
N LEU A 607 43.27 16.22 18.68
CA LEU A 607 43.93 17.13 19.61
C LEU A 607 44.97 18.01 18.90
N ALA A 608 45.75 17.45 17.96
CA ALA A 608 46.72 18.20 17.16
C ALA A 608 46.05 19.28 16.29
N LYS A 609 44.77 19.11 15.95
CA LYS A 609 43.98 20.04 15.14
C LYS A 609 42.97 20.85 15.97
N GLY A 610 43.21 21.02 17.28
CA GLY A 610 42.44 21.92 18.14
C GLY A 610 41.20 21.30 18.79
N GLY A 611 41.10 19.97 18.82
CA GLY A 611 40.11 19.24 19.60
C GLY A 611 40.30 19.46 21.10
N LYS A 612 39.19 19.59 21.83
CA LYS A 612 39.14 19.90 23.27
C LYS A 612 38.64 18.73 24.09
N LEU A 613 39.31 18.45 25.21
CA LEU A 613 38.93 17.38 26.13
C LEU A 613 37.85 17.83 27.13
N ASP A 614 37.95 19.06 27.61
CA ASP A 614 37.08 19.67 28.63
C ASP A 614 35.65 19.96 28.12
N ASP A 615 35.50 20.15 26.82
CA ASP A 615 34.21 20.27 26.12
C ASP A 615 33.94 19.06 25.21
N ALA A 616 34.54 17.90 25.49
CA ALA A 616 34.34 16.72 24.64
C ALA A 616 32.89 16.20 24.71
N VAL A 617 32.22 16.39 25.85
CA VAL A 617 30.82 16.04 26.09
C VAL A 617 30.07 17.29 26.59
N LYS A 618 29.09 17.75 25.81
CA LYS A 618 28.39 19.02 25.98
C LYS A 618 27.80 19.19 27.38
N GLY A 619 28.25 20.24 28.08
CA GLY A 619 27.74 20.60 29.41
C GLY A 619 27.97 19.54 30.49
N LYS A 620 28.92 18.62 30.27
CA LYS A 620 29.29 17.57 31.23
C LYS A 620 30.70 17.78 31.74
N PRO A 621 30.97 17.45 33.01
CA PRO A 621 32.31 17.52 33.55
C PRO A 621 33.23 16.49 32.89
N MET A 622 34.54 16.75 32.92
CA MET A 622 35.59 15.86 32.43
C MET A 622 35.52 14.43 32.98
N ALA A 623 34.90 14.25 34.16
CA ALA A 623 34.61 12.92 34.72
C ALA A 623 33.85 12.00 33.75
N VAL A 624 32.93 12.54 32.94
CA VAL A 624 32.20 11.75 31.94
C VAL A 624 33.13 11.24 30.83
N LEU A 625 34.13 12.02 30.41
CA LEU A 625 35.12 11.56 29.44
C LEU A 625 36.00 10.43 30.00
N HIS A 626 36.35 10.51 31.29
CA HIS A 626 37.04 9.41 31.97
C HIS A 626 36.16 8.15 32.08
N GLU A 627 34.86 8.29 32.33
CA GLU A 627 33.91 7.17 32.29
C GLU A 627 33.89 6.52 30.89
N LEU A 628 33.88 7.31 29.80
CA LEU A 628 34.00 6.82 28.43
C LEU A 628 35.33 6.09 28.18
N ALA A 629 36.45 6.61 28.70
CA ALA A 629 37.76 5.97 28.58
C ALA A 629 37.80 4.61 29.29
N VAL A 630 37.23 4.53 30.50
CA VAL A 630 37.11 3.27 31.25
C VAL A 630 36.24 2.26 30.51
N ARG A 631 35.18 2.72 29.84
CA ARG A 631 34.30 1.88 29.00
C ARG A 631 34.99 1.33 27.76
N SER A 632 35.88 2.11 27.13
CA SER A 632 36.63 1.66 25.94
C SER A 632 37.38 0.35 26.17
N GLY A 633 37.82 0.09 27.41
CA GLY A 633 38.66 -1.05 27.76
C GLY A 633 40.09 -0.95 27.25
N SER A 634 40.45 0.16 26.61
CA SER A 634 41.78 0.40 26.06
C SER A 634 42.72 0.91 27.15
N ALA A 635 43.65 0.06 27.58
CA ALA A 635 44.73 0.47 28.49
C ALA A 635 45.56 1.61 27.90
N ALA A 636 45.76 1.61 26.57
CA ALA A 636 46.44 2.68 25.86
C ALA A 636 45.67 4.00 25.92
N MET A 637 44.34 3.98 25.81
CA MET A 637 43.50 5.18 25.96
C MET A 637 43.57 5.72 27.39
N LEU A 638 43.47 4.85 28.39
CA LEU A 638 43.62 5.24 29.79
C LEU A 638 45.01 5.85 30.06
N ALA A 639 46.07 5.26 29.52
CA ALA A 639 47.41 5.82 29.61
C ALA A 639 47.52 7.18 28.90
N ARG A 640 46.93 7.31 27.71
CA ARG A 640 46.96 8.53 26.91
C ARG A 640 46.28 9.71 27.58
N LEU A 641 45.21 9.46 28.35
CA LEU A 641 44.52 10.46 29.17
C LEU A 641 45.15 10.67 30.55
N GLY A 642 46.26 9.99 30.87
CA GLY A 642 46.92 10.08 32.18
C GLY A 642 46.15 9.39 33.32
N TRP A 643 45.28 8.43 32.99
CA TRP A 643 44.33 7.77 33.89
C TRP A 643 44.60 6.29 34.17
N ALA A 644 45.73 5.74 33.69
CA ALA A 644 46.06 4.32 33.87
C ALA A 644 46.13 3.86 35.34
N SER A 645 46.42 4.76 36.28
CA SER A 645 46.50 4.50 37.72
C SER A 645 45.52 5.33 38.56
N ALA A 646 44.55 5.99 37.92
CA ALA A 646 43.60 6.86 38.60
C ALA A 646 42.52 6.04 39.36
N SER A 647 42.11 6.54 40.53
CA SER A 647 41.01 5.95 41.29
C SER A 647 39.68 6.15 40.57
N LEU A 648 38.90 5.07 40.44
CA LEU A 648 37.53 5.08 39.91
C LEU A 648 36.48 5.39 40.98
N ALA A 649 36.89 5.55 42.25
CA ALA A 649 35.98 5.86 43.34
C ALA A 649 35.14 7.14 43.16
N PRO A 650 35.61 8.23 42.52
CA PRO A 650 34.82 9.45 42.34
C PRO A 650 33.91 9.42 41.09
N LEU A 651 34.01 8.40 40.22
CA LEU A 651 33.20 8.32 39.01
C LEU A 651 31.83 7.67 39.30
N CYS A 652 30.75 8.35 38.91
CA CYS A 652 29.39 7.93 39.23
C CYS A 652 28.86 6.83 38.31
N PHE A 653 29.25 6.82 37.03
CA PHE A 653 28.65 6.00 35.99
C PHE A 653 27.11 6.10 36.04
N ALA A 654 26.60 7.32 35.90
CA ALA A 654 25.17 7.62 36.12
C ALA A 654 24.25 7.09 35.01
N GLY A 655 24.79 6.81 33.82
CA GLY A 655 24.04 6.26 32.69
C GLY A 655 23.60 4.80 32.93
N GLN A 656 22.34 4.50 32.62
CA GLN A 656 21.72 3.17 32.85
C GLN A 656 22.46 2.05 32.09
N TRP A 657 22.73 2.23 30.80
CA TRP A 657 23.44 1.26 29.97
C TRP A 657 24.94 1.13 30.27
N ASP A 658 25.52 2.09 30.99
CA ASP A 658 26.97 2.15 31.22
C ASP A 658 27.41 1.19 32.33
N LEU A 659 26.54 0.97 33.32
CA LEU A 659 26.77 0.04 34.43
C LEU A 659 26.60 -1.42 33.99
N GLU A 660 25.60 -1.73 33.18
CA GLU A 660 25.35 -3.09 32.69
C GLU A 660 26.54 -3.63 31.89
N ALA A 661 27.06 -2.86 30.93
CA ALA A 661 28.21 -3.26 30.12
C ALA A 661 29.46 -3.53 30.98
N LEU A 662 29.76 -2.65 31.94
CA LEU A 662 30.92 -2.83 32.82
C LEU A 662 30.76 -4.03 33.76
N VAL A 663 29.57 -4.24 34.33
CA VAL A 663 29.32 -5.29 35.32
C VAL A 663 29.12 -6.65 34.66
N LEU A 664 28.40 -6.74 33.56
CA LEU A 664 28.01 -8.01 32.95
C LEU A 664 28.95 -8.40 31.82
N GLU A 665 29.43 -7.46 31.01
CA GLU A 665 30.14 -7.77 29.76
C GLU A 665 31.66 -7.82 29.92
N SER A 666 32.24 -7.08 30.88
CA SER A 666 33.69 -7.16 31.18
C SER A 666 34.15 -8.59 31.50
N ASP A 667 35.27 -9.03 30.95
CA ASP A 667 35.92 -10.28 31.37
C ASP A 667 36.29 -10.25 32.88
N ASP A 668 36.65 -11.42 33.44
CA ASP A 668 36.92 -11.55 34.88
C ASP A 668 38.18 -10.77 35.32
N ALA A 669 39.17 -10.60 34.45
CA ALA A 669 40.39 -9.86 34.75
C ALA A 669 40.11 -8.35 34.84
N ARG A 670 39.36 -7.81 33.87
CA ARG A 670 38.89 -6.43 33.83
C ARG A 670 37.93 -6.13 34.98
N TRP A 671 37.00 -7.04 35.29
CA TRP A 671 36.11 -6.89 36.45
C TRP A 671 36.88 -6.80 37.77
N SER A 672 37.88 -7.68 37.95
CA SER A 672 38.75 -7.64 39.13
C SER A 672 39.56 -6.34 39.19
N TRP A 673 40.03 -5.83 38.06
CA TRP A 673 40.72 -4.54 37.96
C TRP A 673 39.80 -3.37 38.31
N LEU A 674 38.58 -3.30 37.76
CA LEU A 674 37.58 -2.26 38.07
C LEU A 674 37.32 -2.21 39.59
N LEU A 675 37.13 -3.38 40.20
CA LEU A 675 36.95 -3.48 41.64
C LEU A 675 38.20 -2.99 42.40
N ARG A 676 39.43 -3.35 42.00
CA ARG A 676 40.64 -2.85 42.68
C ARG A 676 40.77 -1.33 42.59
N GLN A 677 40.40 -0.74 41.47
CA GLN A 677 40.45 0.72 41.28
C GLN A 677 39.31 1.49 41.96
N GLY A 678 38.41 0.81 42.69
CA GLY A 678 37.37 1.48 43.47
C GLY A 678 36.04 1.71 42.75
N PHE A 679 35.79 1.02 41.63
CA PHE A 679 34.48 1.03 40.96
C PHE A 679 33.33 0.70 41.94
N GLY A 680 32.22 1.46 41.81
CA GLY A 680 30.99 1.30 42.59
C GLY A 680 30.95 2.03 43.94
N LYS A 681 32.01 2.79 44.31
CA LYS A 681 32.09 3.49 45.60
C LYS A 681 31.49 4.91 45.61
N ALA A 682 31.25 5.51 44.45
CA ALA A 682 30.80 6.90 44.36
C ALA A 682 29.43 7.11 45.05
N SER A 683 29.30 8.17 45.85
CA SER A 683 28.09 8.58 46.57
C SER A 683 28.01 10.13 46.65
N GLY A 684 26.81 10.72 46.71
CA GLY A 684 26.62 12.18 46.83
C GLY A 684 25.67 12.78 45.79
N ALA A 685 25.49 14.11 45.80
CA ALA A 685 24.44 14.83 45.05
C ALA A 685 24.48 14.68 43.51
N ASP A 686 25.65 14.41 42.93
CA ASP A 686 25.84 14.25 41.47
C ASP A 686 25.74 12.79 40.99
N CYS A 687 25.83 11.81 41.89
CA CYS A 687 25.44 10.43 41.61
C CYS A 687 23.96 10.30 42.01
N SER A 688 23.09 9.71 41.18
CA SER A 688 21.64 9.58 41.48
C SER A 688 21.33 9.25 42.95
N LYS A 689 20.13 9.61 43.45
CA LYS A 689 19.65 9.24 44.81
C LYS A 689 19.73 7.74 45.16
N SER A 690 20.01 6.86 44.20
CA SER A 690 20.16 5.42 44.33
C SER A 690 21.62 4.94 44.25
N SER A 691 21.94 3.83 44.90
CA SER A 691 23.27 3.20 44.84
C SER A 691 23.57 2.61 43.45
N ALA A 692 24.84 2.28 43.16
CA ALA A 692 25.21 1.66 41.87
C ALA A 692 24.52 0.28 41.68
N SER A 693 24.35 -0.47 42.78
CA SER A 693 23.61 -1.74 42.76
C SER A 693 22.12 -1.53 42.49
N GLU A 694 21.51 -0.49 43.07
CA GLU A 694 20.11 -0.13 42.81
C GLU A 694 19.92 0.38 41.38
N ARG A 695 20.81 1.23 40.85
CA ARG A 695 20.78 1.68 39.44
C ARG A 695 20.87 0.52 38.46
N LEU A 696 21.77 -0.44 38.71
CA LEU A 696 21.88 -1.66 37.92
C LEU A 696 20.55 -2.46 37.95
N LEU A 697 19.94 -2.61 39.13
CA LEU A 697 18.65 -3.31 39.27
C LEU A 697 17.49 -2.56 38.59
N ILE A 698 17.45 -1.22 38.68
CA ILE A 698 16.44 -0.39 37.97
C ILE A 698 16.56 -0.62 36.47
N SER A 699 17.78 -0.56 35.93
CA SER A 699 18.04 -0.74 34.50
C SER A 699 17.61 -2.14 34.04
N LEU A 700 18.05 -3.18 34.74
CA LEU A 700 17.70 -4.56 34.44
C LEU A 700 16.20 -4.86 34.56
N LEU A 701 15.44 -4.14 35.39
CA LEU A 701 13.99 -4.33 35.52
C LEU A 701 13.19 -3.52 34.50
N ALA A 702 13.71 -2.38 34.05
CA ALA A 702 13.12 -1.54 33.02
C ALA A 702 13.31 -2.15 31.63
N ASP A 703 14.52 -2.66 31.36
CA ASP A 703 14.85 -3.34 30.12
C ASP A 703 14.61 -4.84 30.25
N LYS A 704 13.57 -5.32 29.56
CA LYS A 704 13.16 -6.72 29.57
C LYS A 704 13.95 -7.57 28.57
N ASP A 705 15.03 -7.04 27.99
CA ASP A 705 15.95 -7.74 27.10
C ASP A 705 16.63 -8.95 27.77
N SER A 706 17.14 -9.85 26.92
CA SER A 706 17.57 -11.23 27.23
C SER A 706 18.81 -11.39 28.12
N TYR A 707 19.05 -10.52 29.10
CA TYR A 707 20.18 -10.64 30.05
C TYR A 707 20.08 -11.86 30.96
N GLU A 708 18.90 -12.49 31.02
CA GLU A 708 18.56 -13.63 31.88
C GLU A 708 19.36 -14.90 31.59
N ALA A 709 19.89 -15.03 30.37
CA ALA A 709 20.54 -16.25 29.90
C ALA A 709 22.04 -16.07 29.68
N GLY A 710 22.72 -17.17 29.39
CA GLY A 710 24.12 -17.18 28.99
C GLY A 710 25.07 -16.74 30.11
N TRP A 711 26.21 -16.19 29.71
CA TRP A 711 27.20 -15.71 30.67
C TRP A 711 26.75 -14.43 31.40
N SER A 712 25.80 -13.65 30.87
CA SER A 712 25.34 -12.40 31.51
C SER A 712 24.53 -12.67 32.77
N GLY A 713 23.53 -13.58 32.71
CA GLY A 713 22.71 -13.93 33.86
C GLY A 713 23.54 -14.57 34.98
N ALA A 714 24.44 -15.49 34.63
CA ALA A 714 25.34 -16.11 35.61
C ALA A 714 26.29 -15.09 36.28
N ARG A 715 26.78 -14.11 35.51
CA ARG A 715 27.62 -13.03 36.05
C ARG A 715 26.84 -12.08 36.93
N LEU A 716 25.57 -11.79 36.64
CA LEU A 716 24.72 -10.96 37.50
C LEU A 716 24.66 -11.55 38.92
N THR A 717 24.31 -12.83 39.03
CA THR A 717 24.21 -13.54 40.32
C THR A 717 25.54 -13.53 41.09
N LYS A 718 26.68 -13.62 40.38
CA LYS A 718 28.02 -13.58 40.99
C LYS A 718 28.48 -12.17 41.37
N ARG A 719 28.22 -11.17 40.52
CA ARG A 719 28.83 -9.84 40.60
C ARG A 719 27.96 -8.82 41.33
N LEU A 720 26.63 -8.98 41.36
CA LEU A 720 25.76 -8.12 42.16
C LEU A 720 26.10 -8.15 43.66
N PRO A 721 26.34 -9.31 44.31
CA PRO A 721 26.82 -9.34 45.69
C PRO A 721 28.18 -8.65 45.89
N GLN A 722 29.08 -8.74 44.91
CA GLN A 722 30.39 -8.10 44.96
C GLN A 722 30.28 -6.58 44.87
N LEU A 723 29.37 -6.07 44.04
CA LEU A 723 29.06 -4.65 43.94
C LEU A 723 28.31 -4.15 45.18
N ALA A 724 27.35 -4.93 45.69
CA ALA A 724 26.52 -4.59 46.85
C ALA A 724 27.33 -4.43 48.15
N ARG A 725 28.46 -5.13 48.30
CA ARG A 725 29.42 -4.92 49.40
C ARG A 725 30.00 -3.51 49.45
N ARG A 726 29.96 -2.78 48.34
CA ARG A 726 30.52 -1.43 48.18
C ARG A 726 29.42 -0.38 47.99
N SER A 727 28.32 -0.79 47.37
CA SER A 727 27.16 0.05 47.05
C SER A 727 25.89 -0.69 47.48
N PRO A 728 25.47 -0.59 48.76
CA PRO A 728 24.41 -1.43 49.30
C PRO A 728 23.06 -1.19 48.61
N VAL A 729 22.20 -2.21 48.59
CA VAL A 729 20.80 -2.10 48.19
C VAL A 729 19.96 -1.82 49.43
N SER A 730 19.16 -0.75 49.43
CA SER A 730 18.30 -0.44 50.56
C SER A 730 17.22 -1.53 50.77
N PRO A 731 16.83 -1.84 52.01
CA PRO A 731 15.84 -2.89 52.28
C PRO A 731 14.48 -2.65 51.61
N GLN A 732 14.05 -1.38 51.52
CA GLN A 732 12.79 -1.01 50.88
C GLN A 732 12.86 -1.23 49.36
N PHE A 733 13.93 -0.77 48.71
CA PHE A 733 14.13 -0.97 47.29
C PHE A 733 14.26 -2.45 46.96
N GLY A 734 15.10 -3.20 47.68
CA GLY A 734 15.31 -4.62 47.42
C GLY A 734 14.03 -5.45 47.51
N ARG A 735 13.14 -5.18 48.48
CA ARG A 735 11.80 -5.81 48.54
C ARG A 735 10.88 -5.44 47.38
N LYS A 736 10.99 -4.20 46.87
CA LYS A 736 10.23 -3.76 45.69
C LYS A 736 10.76 -4.44 44.43
N ALA A 737 12.06 -4.38 44.19
CA ALA A 737 12.74 -5.02 43.07
C ALA A 737 12.50 -6.54 43.06
N MET A 738 12.48 -7.19 44.23
CA MET A 738 12.20 -8.63 44.35
C MET A 738 10.78 -9.00 43.89
N ARG A 739 9.79 -8.13 44.16
CA ARG A 739 8.41 -8.31 43.67
C ARG A 739 8.33 -8.10 42.17
N GLU A 740 8.86 -6.98 41.70
CA GLU A 740 8.85 -6.64 40.27
C GLU A 740 9.57 -7.71 39.44
N ALA A 741 10.70 -8.23 39.91
CA ALA A 741 11.41 -9.33 39.27
C ALA A 741 10.58 -10.63 39.24
N ALA A 742 9.93 -10.99 40.35
CA ALA A 742 9.10 -12.19 40.43
C ALA A 742 7.87 -12.09 39.51
N ASP A 743 7.18 -10.94 39.52
CA ASP A 743 6.01 -10.67 38.67
C ASP A 743 6.39 -10.63 37.18
N ALA A 744 7.58 -10.11 36.86
CA ALA A 744 8.11 -10.07 35.49
C ALA A 744 8.77 -11.39 35.03
N GLY A 745 8.87 -12.41 35.89
CA GLY A 745 9.49 -13.69 35.58
C GLY A 745 11.03 -13.68 35.47
N ARG A 746 11.71 -12.64 35.98
CA ARG A 746 13.17 -12.43 35.92
C ARG A 746 13.93 -13.27 36.95
N GLN A 747 14.13 -14.56 36.65
CA GLN A 747 14.76 -15.51 37.59
C GLN A 747 16.22 -15.17 37.92
N ASP A 748 16.96 -14.61 36.97
CA ASP A 748 18.33 -14.10 37.15
C ASP A 748 18.39 -13.02 38.25
N VAL A 749 17.47 -12.04 38.19
CA VAL A 749 17.39 -10.95 39.16
C VAL A 749 16.89 -11.45 40.51
N VAL A 750 15.91 -12.38 40.53
CA VAL A 750 15.42 -13.05 41.74
C VAL A 750 16.57 -13.77 42.46
N GLN A 751 17.37 -14.56 41.74
CA GLN A 751 18.51 -15.29 42.31
C GLN A 751 19.60 -14.32 42.81
N ALA A 752 19.90 -13.27 42.04
CA ALA A 752 20.88 -12.28 42.44
C ALA A 752 20.44 -11.54 43.73
N LEU A 753 19.16 -11.20 43.86
CA LEU A 753 18.57 -10.58 45.06
C LEU A 753 18.51 -11.54 46.26
N GLN A 754 18.26 -12.85 46.03
CA GLN A 754 18.37 -13.87 47.07
C GLN A 754 19.80 -13.98 47.61
N GLY A 755 20.81 -13.84 46.74
CA GLY A 755 22.22 -13.75 47.13
C GLY A 755 22.55 -12.54 48.01
N LEU A 756 21.68 -11.52 48.04
CA LEU A 756 21.74 -10.37 48.95
C LEU A 756 20.87 -10.53 50.21
N GLY A 757 20.14 -11.64 50.35
CA GLY A 757 19.26 -11.93 51.49
C GLY A 757 17.80 -11.46 51.34
N PHE A 758 17.34 -11.08 50.13
CA PHE A 758 15.93 -10.76 49.89
C PHE A 758 15.12 -12.03 49.56
N ALA A 759 13.91 -12.14 50.11
CA ALA A 759 13.00 -13.26 49.87
C ALA A 759 11.83 -12.85 48.97
N VAL A 760 11.35 -13.77 48.12
CA VAL A 760 10.09 -13.59 47.36
C VAL A 760 8.97 -13.46 48.40
N PRO A 761 8.24 -12.34 48.46
CA PRO A 761 7.10 -12.25 49.37
C PRO A 761 6.05 -13.28 48.98
N ARG A 762 5.53 -14.01 49.96
CA ARG A 762 4.39 -14.92 49.75
C ARG A 762 3.23 -14.10 49.20
N GLY A 763 2.90 -14.29 47.92
CA GLY A 763 1.84 -13.55 47.26
C GLY A 763 0.49 -13.82 47.93
N ASN A 764 -0.17 -12.76 48.40
CA ASN A 764 -1.56 -12.79 48.85
C ASN A 764 -2.54 -12.84 47.67
N ALA A 765 -2.27 -13.63 46.63
CA ALA A 765 -3.31 -14.00 45.69
C ALA A 765 -4.13 -15.10 46.37
N LYS A 766 -5.15 -14.71 47.14
CA LYS A 766 -6.17 -15.69 47.57
C LYS A 766 -6.80 -16.23 46.29
N PRO A 767 -6.76 -17.54 46.01
CA PRO A 767 -7.60 -18.09 44.96
C PRO A 767 -9.05 -17.68 45.27
N ILE A 768 -9.79 -17.17 44.29
CA ILE A 768 -11.22 -16.95 44.44
C ILE A 768 -11.82 -18.34 44.65
N VAL A 769 -12.29 -18.64 45.87
CA VAL A 769 -12.96 -19.91 46.15
C VAL A 769 -14.44 -19.69 45.92
N MET A 770 -15.01 -20.33 44.90
CA MET A 770 -16.45 -20.41 44.71
C MET A 770 -17.10 -21.01 45.97
N HIS A 771 -18.03 -20.30 46.59
CA HIS A 771 -18.78 -20.81 47.74
C HIS A 771 -19.83 -21.85 47.28
N PRO A 772 -20.23 -22.81 48.15
CA PRO A 772 -21.30 -23.74 47.84
C PRO A 772 -22.60 -23.01 47.49
N VAL A 773 -23.13 -23.25 46.30
CA VAL A 773 -24.33 -22.57 45.79
C VAL A 773 -25.56 -23.01 46.58
N SER A 774 -26.26 -22.06 47.22
CA SER A 774 -27.52 -22.32 47.92
C SER A 774 -28.61 -22.82 46.95
N VAL A 775 -29.67 -23.43 47.48
CA VAL A 775 -30.81 -23.90 46.65
C VAL A 775 -31.47 -22.74 45.90
N GLY A 776 -31.58 -21.57 46.54
CA GLY A 776 -32.12 -20.35 45.92
C GLY A 776 -31.23 -19.80 44.81
N GLU A 777 -29.91 -19.81 45.00
CA GLU A 777 -28.95 -19.38 43.97
C GLU A 777 -28.93 -20.33 42.78
N ARG A 778 -29.08 -21.66 42.99
CA ARG A 778 -29.22 -22.64 41.90
C ARG A 778 -30.45 -22.37 41.05
N ALA A 779 -31.59 -22.06 41.66
CA ALA A 779 -32.80 -21.69 40.93
C ALA A 779 -32.62 -20.37 40.14
N ALA A 780 -31.86 -19.41 40.68
CA ALA A 780 -31.53 -18.16 39.99
C ALA A 780 -30.53 -18.38 38.84
N MET A 781 -29.55 -19.25 39.01
CA MET A 781 -28.58 -19.65 37.98
C MET A 781 -29.28 -20.37 36.82
N ALA A 782 -30.23 -21.27 37.12
CA ALA A 782 -31.02 -21.95 36.09
C ALA A 782 -31.81 -20.98 35.20
N LYS A 783 -32.32 -19.86 35.75
CA LYS A 783 -33.01 -18.82 34.97
C LYS A 783 -32.05 -18.01 34.07
N LEU A 784 -30.79 -17.90 34.47
CA LEU A 784 -29.74 -17.21 33.73
C LEU A 784 -28.98 -18.11 32.76
N ALA A 785 -29.12 -19.43 32.86
CA ALA A 785 -28.55 -20.34 31.88
C ALA A 785 -29.04 -20.01 30.47
N GLY A 786 -28.15 -20.07 29.49
CA GLY A 786 -28.41 -19.70 28.11
C GLY A 786 -27.17 -19.22 27.37
N ASP A 787 -27.37 -18.87 26.10
CA ASP A 787 -26.33 -18.36 25.22
C ASP A 787 -26.41 -16.84 25.14
N TYR A 788 -25.27 -16.19 25.34
CA TYR A 788 -25.14 -14.75 25.38
C TYR A 788 -24.16 -14.28 24.31
N TYR A 789 -24.56 -13.31 23.49
CA TYR A 789 -23.74 -12.78 22.41
C TYR A 789 -23.41 -11.31 22.62
N LEU A 790 -22.20 -10.93 22.22
CA LEU A 790 -21.73 -9.55 22.32
C LEU A 790 -22.51 -8.65 21.35
N ARG A 791 -23.02 -7.52 21.84
CA ARG A 791 -23.81 -6.56 21.04
C ARG A 791 -23.10 -5.22 20.91
N GLY A 792 -23.24 -4.57 19.75
CA GLY A 792 -22.78 -3.19 19.52
C GLY A 792 -21.34 -3.05 18.99
N VAL A 793 -20.74 -4.14 18.50
CA VAL A 793 -19.40 -4.16 17.91
C VAL A 793 -19.46 -4.67 16.46
N ARG A 794 -18.57 -4.19 15.58
CA ARG A 794 -18.40 -4.67 14.20
C ARG A 794 -17.13 -5.54 14.11
N GLU A 795 -17.14 -6.55 13.25
CA GLU A 795 -15.99 -7.44 12.95
C GLU A 795 -15.44 -8.26 14.14
N VAL A 796 -16.24 -8.49 15.18
CA VAL A 796 -15.89 -9.33 16.35
C VAL A 796 -16.95 -10.41 16.54
N GLY A 797 -16.54 -11.67 16.67
CA GLY A 797 -17.43 -12.77 17.08
C GLY A 797 -17.19 -13.13 18.54
N SER A 798 -18.22 -13.14 19.39
CA SER A 798 -18.05 -13.57 20.79
C SER A 798 -19.32 -14.15 21.40
N GLN A 799 -19.15 -15.20 22.20
CA GLN A 799 -20.23 -15.89 22.89
C GLN A 799 -19.82 -16.29 24.31
N ILE A 800 -20.75 -16.15 25.26
CA ILE A 800 -20.70 -16.75 26.59
C ILE A 800 -21.88 -17.72 26.71
N ARG A 801 -21.61 -18.98 27.00
CA ARG A 801 -22.60 -20.00 27.31
C ARG A 801 -22.60 -20.26 28.80
N LEU A 802 -23.74 -20.06 29.46
CA LEU A 802 -23.96 -20.37 30.88
C LEU A 802 -24.81 -21.64 31.02
N GLY A 803 -24.27 -22.69 31.62
CA GLY A 803 -24.97 -23.90 32.00
C GLY A 803 -25.69 -23.75 33.34
N ALA A 804 -26.88 -24.35 33.46
CA ALA A 804 -27.68 -24.33 34.70
C ALA A 804 -27.01 -25.08 35.87
N ASP A 805 -26.01 -25.90 35.57
CA ASP A 805 -25.18 -26.63 36.52
C ASP A 805 -23.98 -25.84 37.03
N GLY A 806 -23.86 -24.56 36.64
CA GLY A 806 -22.76 -23.69 37.02
C GLY A 806 -21.53 -23.82 36.14
N ARG A 807 -21.56 -24.56 35.02
CA ARG A 807 -20.47 -24.55 34.03
C ARG A 807 -20.63 -23.42 33.02
N PHE A 808 -19.53 -22.82 32.57
CA PHE A 808 -19.55 -21.87 31.47
C PHE A 808 -18.56 -22.23 30.37
N ALA A 809 -18.84 -21.75 29.16
CA ALA A 809 -17.89 -21.69 28.06
C ALA A 809 -17.89 -20.27 27.46
N PHE A 810 -16.72 -19.78 27.06
CA PHE A 810 -16.51 -18.46 26.47
C PHE A 810 -15.69 -18.58 25.20
N MET A 811 -16.03 -17.80 24.18
CA MET A 811 -15.21 -17.57 23.01
C MET A 811 -15.20 -16.11 22.58
N LEU A 812 -14.08 -15.66 22.02
CA LEU A 812 -13.90 -14.36 21.37
C LEU A 812 -12.97 -14.55 20.17
N SER A 813 -13.39 -14.09 19.00
CA SER A 813 -12.60 -14.09 17.78
C SER A 813 -12.60 -12.68 17.20
N TYR A 814 -11.40 -12.13 16.98
CA TYR A 814 -11.19 -10.81 16.39
C TYR A 814 -9.88 -10.78 15.59
N GLY A 815 -9.98 -10.58 14.28
CA GLY A 815 -8.81 -10.60 13.39
C GLY A 815 -8.07 -11.95 13.46
N ALA A 816 -6.81 -11.93 13.90
CA ALA A 816 -5.99 -13.13 14.12
C ALA A 816 -5.96 -13.61 15.58
N VAL A 817 -6.77 -13.01 16.46
CA VAL A 817 -6.83 -13.32 17.89
C VAL A 817 -8.07 -14.15 18.18
N ASP A 818 -7.86 -15.41 18.59
CA ASP A 818 -8.90 -16.29 19.11
C ASP A 818 -8.66 -16.54 20.60
N GLN A 819 -9.68 -16.38 21.42
CA GLN A 819 -9.67 -16.69 22.85
C GLN A 819 -10.83 -17.62 23.17
N VAL A 820 -10.56 -18.63 23.98
CA VAL A 820 -11.56 -19.54 24.51
C VAL A 820 -11.29 -19.82 25.99
N ALA A 821 -12.36 -20.05 26.75
CA ALA A 821 -12.24 -20.46 28.16
C ALA A 821 -13.43 -21.34 28.58
N GLN A 822 -13.20 -22.23 29.53
CA GLN A 822 -14.24 -23.05 30.16
C GLN A 822 -13.99 -23.13 31.66
N GLY A 823 -15.05 -23.17 32.45
CA GLY A 823 -14.90 -23.19 33.90
C GLY A 823 -16.22 -23.23 34.65
N GLN A 824 -16.19 -22.78 35.90
CA GLN A 824 -17.34 -22.64 36.76
C GLN A 824 -17.77 -21.17 36.84
N TRP A 825 -19.07 -20.94 36.92
CA TRP A 825 -19.65 -19.63 37.16
C TRP A 825 -20.63 -19.68 38.33
N GLY A 826 -20.82 -18.55 38.99
CA GLY A 826 -21.71 -18.43 40.14
C GLY A 826 -22.34 -17.05 40.25
N LEU A 827 -23.35 -16.95 41.12
CA LEU A 827 -24.04 -15.69 41.42
C LEU A 827 -23.71 -15.20 42.82
N ARG A 828 -23.48 -13.90 42.94
CA ARG A 828 -23.41 -13.18 44.21
C ARG A 828 -24.21 -11.88 44.09
N GLY A 829 -25.44 -11.89 44.59
CA GLY A 829 -26.36 -10.76 44.41
C GLY A 829 -26.67 -10.52 42.93
N LYS A 830 -26.25 -9.37 42.38
CA LYS A 830 -26.40 -9.04 40.95
C LYS A 830 -25.14 -9.36 40.12
N GLU A 831 -24.09 -9.89 40.73
CA GLU A 831 -22.83 -10.18 40.05
C GLU A 831 -22.76 -11.65 39.62
N VAL A 832 -22.27 -11.86 38.41
CA VAL A 832 -21.94 -13.15 37.81
C VAL A 832 -20.41 -13.28 37.83
N TRP A 833 -19.94 -14.32 38.48
CA TRP A 833 -18.52 -14.58 38.68
C TRP A 833 -18.09 -15.76 37.83
N PHE A 834 -16.94 -15.66 37.19
CA PHE A 834 -16.38 -16.69 36.31
C PHE A 834 -15.01 -17.13 36.81
N GLN A 835 -14.79 -18.45 36.82
CA GLN A 835 -13.53 -19.05 37.23
C GLN A 835 -13.18 -20.24 36.34
N SER A 836 -12.05 -20.17 35.62
CA SER A 836 -11.41 -21.33 34.98
C SER A 836 -10.22 -21.83 35.80
N ALA A 837 -9.81 -23.08 35.58
CA ALA A 837 -8.56 -23.59 36.12
C ALA A 837 -7.35 -22.94 35.42
N ASP A 838 -6.23 -22.80 36.13
CA ASP A 838 -4.94 -22.45 35.51
C ASP A 838 -4.47 -23.64 34.67
N THR A 839 -4.24 -23.45 33.37
CA THR A 839 -3.59 -24.45 32.54
C THR A 839 -2.08 -24.41 32.78
N ALA A 840 -1.62 -25.28 33.67
CA ALA A 840 -0.19 -25.54 33.83
C ALA A 840 0.41 -26.03 32.49
N GLU A 841 1.62 -25.55 32.18
CA GLU A 841 2.40 -26.03 31.02
C GLU A 841 2.56 -27.56 31.10
N ALA A 842 2.34 -28.27 29.99
CA ALA A 842 2.60 -29.70 29.94
C ALA A 842 4.11 -29.94 30.21
N PRO A 843 4.49 -30.88 31.10
CA PRO A 843 5.89 -31.14 31.41
C PRO A 843 6.70 -31.41 30.13
N GLY A 844 7.77 -30.64 29.89
CA GLY A 844 8.68 -30.82 28.75
C GLY A 844 8.26 -30.15 27.44
N TRP A 845 7.19 -29.35 27.41
CA TRP A 845 6.81 -28.58 26.22
C TRP A 845 7.84 -27.48 25.88
N GLN A 846 8.16 -27.34 24.58
CA GLN A 846 9.11 -26.34 24.06
C GLN A 846 8.37 -25.38 23.11
N PRO A 847 8.53 -24.05 23.26
CA PRO A 847 7.79 -23.06 22.46
C PRO A 847 8.32 -22.89 21.03
N TYR A 848 9.56 -23.32 20.78
CA TYR A 848 10.18 -23.28 19.47
C TYR A 848 10.87 -24.61 19.17
N ARG A 849 10.81 -25.02 17.91
CA ARG A 849 11.51 -26.17 17.36
C ARG A 849 12.48 -25.71 16.28
N LEU A 850 13.75 -26.11 16.39
CA LEU A 850 14.73 -25.88 15.32
C LEU A 850 14.45 -26.85 14.15
N GLU A 851 14.29 -26.34 12.92
CA GLU A 851 13.90 -27.19 11.77
C GLU A 851 15.05 -27.61 10.83
N GLN A 852 16.08 -26.77 10.58
CA GLN A 852 17.08 -26.87 9.47
C GLN A 852 16.45 -26.84 8.05
N VAL A 853 16.98 -26.28 6.94
CA VAL A 853 17.94 -25.22 6.53
C VAL A 853 17.35 -24.68 5.20
N ALA A 854 17.30 -23.36 4.97
CA ALA A 854 17.25 -22.85 3.60
C ALA A 854 18.68 -22.82 3.05
N ARG A 855 19.00 -23.70 2.10
CA ARG A 855 20.28 -23.66 1.38
C ARG A 855 20.28 -22.40 0.50
N SER A 856 20.86 -21.30 0.97
CA SER A 856 21.39 -20.27 0.08
C SER A 856 22.89 -20.52 -0.06
N GLY A 857 23.36 -20.68 -1.30
CA GLY A 857 24.65 -21.28 -1.65
C GLY A 857 25.92 -20.47 -1.34
N ALA A 858 26.00 -19.83 -0.16
CA ALA A 858 27.23 -19.21 0.33
C ALA A 858 28.07 -20.23 1.14
N PRO A 859 29.41 -20.17 1.09
CA PRO A 859 30.27 -21.08 1.85
C PRO A 859 30.00 -20.99 3.36
N LEU A 860 29.91 -22.14 4.02
CA LEU A 860 29.88 -22.25 5.48
C LEU A 860 31.18 -21.63 6.04
N GLY A 861 31.10 -20.40 6.55
CA GLY A 861 32.19 -19.80 7.33
C GLY A 861 32.38 -18.28 7.24
N ALA A 862 31.91 -17.59 6.20
CA ALA A 862 32.28 -16.18 5.95
C ALA A 862 31.08 -15.23 5.74
N GLY A 863 30.10 -15.22 6.66
CA GLY A 863 28.93 -14.35 6.58
C GLY A 863 28.36 -13.95 7.94
N PRO A 864 27.40 -13.01 8.00
CA PRO A 864 26.72 -12.63 9.23
C PRO A 864 25.85 -13.78 9.78
N TYR A 865 25.55 -13.74 11.08
CA TYR A 865 24.57 -14.64 11.68
C TYR A 865 23.15 -14.26 11.21
N ARG A 866 22.35 -15.24 10.77
CA ARG A 866 20.94 -15.04 10.41
C ARG A 866 20.03 -15.93 11.24
N ILE A 867 19.02 -15.32 11.85
CA ILE A 867 18.04 -16.01 12.68
C ILE A 867 16.64 -15.69 12.18
N GLN A 868 15.89 -16.72 11.79
CA GLN A 868 14.52 -16.59 11.32
C GLN A 868 13.57 -17.34 12.25
N VAL A 869 12.43 -16.72 12.56
CA VAL A 869 11.34 -17.36 13.31
C VAL A 869 10.14 -17.49 12.38
N ARG A 870 9.50 -18.66 12.38
CA ARG A 870 8.36 -19.00 11.53
C ARG A 870 7.19 -19.52 12.33
N TYR A 871 5.99 -19.37 11.81
CA TYR A 871 4.77 -20.00 12.31
C TYR A 871 3.92 -20.44 11.12
N ARG A 872 3.60 -21.74 11.06
CA ARG A 872 2.91 -22.36 9.91
C ARG A 872 3.61 -22.01 8.59
N GLN A 873 4.95 -22.11 8.59
CA GLN A 873 5.84 -21.78 7.46
C GLN A 873 5.87 -20.31 7.01
N ARG A 874 5.18 -19.39 7.71
CA ARG A 874 5.26 -17.94 7.46
C ARG A 874 6.23 -17.28 8.43
N THR A 875 6.95 -16.26 7.98
CA THR A 875 7.87 -15.49 8.84
C THR A 875 7.10 -14.72 9.90
N VAL A 876 7.65 -14.70 11.11
CA VAL A 876 7.13 -13.92 12.22
C VAL A 876 8.08 -12.75 12.44
N ASP A 877 7.56 -11.54 12.29
CA ASP A 877 8.29 -10.31 12.54
C ASP A 877 8.20 -9.91 14.03
N ASN A 878 9.07 -9.02 14.47
CA ASN A 878 9.12 -8.46 15.83
C ASN A 878 9.36 -9.50 16.94
N VAL A 879 9.93 -10.66 16.62
CA VAL A 879 10.52 -11.55 17.62
C VAL A 879 11.88 -10.99 18.03
N ALA A 880 12.07 -10.75 19.32
CA ALA A 880 13.34 -10.31 19.86
C ALA A 880 14.35 -11.46 19.88
N VAL A 881 15.54 -11.17 19.37
CA VAL A 881 16.65 -12.11 19.21
C VAL A 881 17.85 -11.56 19.96
N THR A 882 18.50 -12.43 20.73
CA THR A 882 19.79 -12.13 21.35
C THR A 882 20.71 -13.32 21.16
N VAL A 883 21.93 -13.06 20.70
CA VAL A 883 22.95 -14.09 20.52
C VAL A 883 24.13 -13.84 21.46
N PHE A 884 24.61 -14.91 22.10
CA PHE A 884 25.74 -14.85 23.01
C PHE A 884 26.91 -15.68 22.48
N GLY A 885 28.08 -15.05 22.42
CA GLY A 885 29.36 -15.72 22.23
C GLY A 885 29.70 -16.64 23.40
N CYS A 886 30.60 -17.59 23.16
CA CYS A 886 31.03 -18.54 24.21
C CYS A 886 31.77 -17.88 25.38
N GLN A 887 32.28 -16.67 25.18
CA GLN A 887 32.86 -15.83 26.22
C GLN A 887 32.41 -14.38 26.00
N ALA A 888 32.32 -13.61 27.08
CA ALA A 888 32.02 -12.20 26.99
C ALA A 888 33.21 -11.41 26.41
N PRO A 889 32.97 -10.24 25.80
CA PRO A 889 31.70 -9.50 25.72
C PRO A 889 30.88 -9.81 24.44
N GLN A 890 31.22 -10.84 23.66
CA GLN A 890 30.60 -11.08 22.35
C GLN A 890 29.09 -11.34 22.47
N ARG A 891 28.28 -10.36 22.08
CA ARG A 891 26.81 -10.41 22.06
C ARG A 891 26.29 -9.49 20.97
N ASP A 892 25.16 -9.87 20.38
CA ASP A 892 24.41 -9.01 19.46
C ASP A 892 22.90 -9.23 19.66
N GLN A 893 22.08 -8.24 19.34
CA GLN A 893 20.64 -8.31 19.53
C GLN A 893 19.83 -7.48 18.53
N GLY A 894 18.55 -7.83 18.38
CA GLY A 894 17.61 -7.03 17.60
C GLY A 894 16.27 -7.73 17.41
N LEU A 895 15.49 -7.23 16.46
CA LEU A 895 14.18 -7.78 16.11
C LEU A 895 14.23 -8.46 14.74
N THR A 896 13.50 -9.56 14.59
CA THR A 896 13.23 -10.17 13.28
C THR A 896 12.35 -9.25 12.42
N GLN A 897 12.64 -9.21 11.13
CA GLN A 897 11.83 -8.57 10.09
C GLN A 897 11.53 -9.60 8.98
N GLY A 898 10.87 -9.21 7.88
CA GLY A 898 10.38 -10.14 6.85
C GLY A 898 11.39 -11.19 6.32
N ASN A 899 12.70 -10.92 6.40
CA ASN A 899 13.78 -11.85 6.02
C ASN A 899 14.55 -12.49 7.20
N GLY A 900 14.07 -12.32 8.43
CA GLY A 900 14.76 -12.67 9.68
C GLY A 900 15.58 -11.52 10.28
N TRP A 901 16.32 -11.82 11.35
CA TRP A 901 17.30 -10.93 11.97
C TRP A 901 18.71 -11.27 11.48
N THR A 902 19.53 -10.25 11.16
CA THR A 902 20.91 -10.42 10.69
C THR A 902 21.87 -9.64 11.58
N SER A 903 22.92 -10.29 12.07
CA SER A 903 23.98 -9.62 12.83
C SER A 903 24.87 -8.76 11.92
N MET A 904 25.13 -7.51 12.30
CA MET A 904 25.95 -6.57 11.52
C MET A 904 27.42 -6.50 11.95
N GLY A 905 27.85 -7.27 12.96
CA GLY A 905 29.21 -7.12 13.49
C GLY A 905 29.68 -8.18 14.50
N MET A 906 29.01 -9.33 14.60
CA MET A 906 29.45 -10.39 15.53
C MET A 906 30.55 -11.27 14.92
N GLU A 907 31.78 -11.03 15.38
CA GLU A 907 32.97 -11.83 15.06
C GLU A 907 33.16 -12.94 16.11
N GLY A 908 33.19 -14.21 15.69
CA GLY A 908 33.42 -15.37 16.58
C GLY A 908 32.29 -16.41 16.58
N ASN A 909 32.43 -17.45 17.42
CA ASN A 909 31.46 -18.53 17.57
C ASN A 909 30.43 -18.21 18.66
N ILE A 910 29.14 -18.38 18.33
CA ILE A 910 28.06 -18.28 19.31
C ILE A 910 27.88 -19.59 20.10
N CYS A 911 27.47 -19.45 21.36
CA CYS A 911 27.16 -20.57 22.24
C CYS A 911 25.68 -20.65 22.60
N GLN A 912 24.95 -19.54 22.51
CA GLN A 912 23.55 -19.51 22.90
C GLN A 912 22.75 -18.50 22.08
N ILE A 913 21.49 -18.84 21.79
CA ILE A 913 20.50 -17.97 21.16
C ILE A 913 19.33 -17.83 22.13
N VAL A 914 18.84 -16.60 22.32
CA VAL A 914 17.65 -16.32 23.12
C VAL A 914 16.59 -15.69 22.23
N LEU A 915 15.39 -16.24 22.29
CA LEU A 915 14.22 -15.76 21.56
C LEU A 915 13.14 -15.30 22.52
N ARG A 916 12.48 -14.18 22.23
CA ARG A 916 11.41 -13.64 23.07
C ARG A 916 10.31 -13.02 22.23
N TYR A 917 9.08 -13.44 22.47
CA TYR A 917 7.90 -12.92 21.78
C TYR A 917 6.72 -12.79 22.76
N PRO A 918 6.07 -11.61 22.89
CA PRO A 918 4.99 -11.42 23.86
C PRO A 918 3.83 -12.42 23.73
N GLY A 919 3.51 -12.83 22.49
CA GLY A 919 2.43 -13.77 22.21
C GLY A 919 2.74 -15.24 22.52
N ILE A 920 3.97 -15.59 22.90
CA ILE A 920 4.38 -16.96 23.22
C ILE A 920 4.87 -17.00 24.66
N GLN A 921 4.36 -17.93 25.47
CA GLN A 921 4.72 -18.09 26.90
C GLN A 921 4.66 -16.79 27.73
N ARG A 922 3.74 -15.87 27.41
CA ARG A 922 3.62 -14.55 28.06
C ARG A 922 4.93 -13.74 28.01
N GLY A 923 5.73 -13.91 26.95
CA GLY A 923 7.00 -13.21 26.77
C GLY A 923 8.17 -13.73 27.59
N LYS A 924 8.09 -14.93 28.19
CA LYS A 924 9.27 -15.58 28.79
C LYS A 924 10.35 -15.87 27.73
N PRO A 925 11.65 -15.72 28.05
CA PRO A 925 12.71 -16.01 27.09
C PRO A 925 12.83 -17.53 26.85
N TYR A 926 12.93 -17.91 25.58
CA TYR A 926 13.34 -19.24 25.18
C TYR A 926 14.84 -19.25 24.94
N VAL A 927 15.56 -20.14 25.63
CA VAL A 927 17.02 -20.24 25.57
C VAL A 927 17.41 -21.50 24.80
N TYR A 928 18.16 -21.33 23.73
CA TYR A 928 18.70 -22.40 22.91
C TYR A 928 20.23 -22.47 23.05
N ASP A 929 20.70 -23.50 23.74
CA ASP A 929 22.13 -23.82 23.86
C ASP A 929 22.64 -24.53 22.61
N LEU A 930 23.67 -23.99 21.97
CA LEU A 930 24.22 -24.59 20.76
C LEU A 930 25.07 -25.84 21.10
N PRO A 931 24.73 -27.02 20.55
CA PRO A 931 25.51 -28.22 20.77
C PRO A 931 26.97 -28.06 20.30
N ALA A 932 27.91 -28.73 20.96
CA ALA A 932 29.35 -28.62 20.65
C ALA A 932 29.67 -28.98 19.18
N ALA A 933 28.94 -29.95 18.60
CA ALA A 933 29.07 -30.35 17.21
C ALA A 933 28.68 -29.23 16.23
N GLU A 934 27.60 -28.48 16.52
CA GLU A 934 27.17 -27.36 15.66
C GLU A 934 28.11 -26.16 15.76
N ARG A 935 28.71 -25.95 16.93
CA ARG A 935 29.76 -24.94 17.15
C ARG A 935 31.02 -25.26 16.35
N ALA A 936 31.45 -26.52 16.37
CA ALA A 936 32.60 -26.97 15.57
C ALA A 936 32.34 -26.86 14.06
N ALA A 937 31.09 -27.01 13.63
CA ALA A 937 30.68 -26.87 12.23
C ALA A 937 30.57 -25.41 11.74
N GLY A 938 30.77 -24.41 12.62
CA GLY A 938 30.76 -22.99 12.23
C GLY A 938 29.42 -22.49 11.69
N ARG A 939 28.31 -23.07 12.13
CA ARG A 939 26.96 -22.75 11.63
C ARG A 939 26.57 -21.30 11.95
N ARG A 940 26.03 -20.58 10.94
CA ARG A 940 25.62 -19.17 11.05
C ARG A 940 24.15 -18.86 10.72
N ASP A 941 23.40 -19.83 10.19
CA ASP A 941 21.98 -19.66 9.83
C ASP A 941 21.09 -20.57 10.69
N PHE A 942 20.06 -20.01 11.34
CA PHE A 942 19.13 -20.71 12.24
C PHE A 942 17.68 -20.38 11.91
N VAL A 943 16.82 -21.41 11.82
CA VAL A 943 15.37 -21.27 11.57
C VAL A 943 14.60 -21.99 12.67
N PHE A 944 13.81 -21.22 13.43
CA PHE A 944 12.97 -21.71 14.51
C PHE A 944 11.50 -21.68 14.07
N GLU A 945 10.81 -22.82 14.14
CA GLU A 945 9.35 -22.89 14.00
C GLU A 945 8.74 -22.71 15.39
N ALA A 946 7.98 -21.63 15.56
CA ALA A 946 7.16 -21.39 16.73
C ALA A 946 6.03 -22.42 16.78
N THR A 947 5.94 -23.10 17.92
CA THR A 947 4.84 -24.01 18.22
C THR A 947 4.09 -23.43 19.41
N PRO A 948 3.08 -22.56 19.20
CA PRO A 948 2.23 -22.09 20.27
C PRO A 948 1.74 -23.31 21.05
N GLY A 949 1.95 -23.31 22.36
CA GLY A 949 1.49 -24.41 23.19
C GLY A 949 -0.03 -24.47 23.14
N LYS A 950 -0.62 -25.55 23.63
CA LYS A 950 -2.07 -25.66 23.90
C LYS A 950 -2.66 -24.53 24.78
N GLN A 951 -1.85 -23.56 25.22
CA GLN A 951 -2.24 -22.37 25.96
C GLN A 951 -3.02 -21.33 25.12
N ASP A 952 -3.05 -21.41 23.78
CA ASP A 952 -3.96 -20.56 22.98
C ASP A 952 -5.44 -20.97 23.13
N GLU A 953 -5.73 -22.16 23.66
CA GLU A 953 -7.11 -22.63 23.85
C GLU A 953 -7.64 -22.49 25.29
N SER A 954 -6.89 -21.89 26.22
CA SER A 954 -7.41 -21.58 27.55
C SER A 954 -6.51 -20.60 28.30
N GLN A 955 -6.77 -19.30 28.12
CA GLN A 955 -6.28 -18.34 29.10
C GLN A 955 -7.07 -18.51 30.40
N PRO A 956 -6.46 -18.33 31.59
CA PRO A 956 -7.22 -18.27 32.83
C PRO A 956 -8.22 -17.11 32.75
N PHE A 957 -9.51 -17.45 32.73
CA PHE A 957 -10.63 -16.52 32.64
C PHE A 957 -11.22 -16.32 34.04
N GLN A 958 -10.74 -15.27 34.72
CA GLN A 958 -11.26 -14.79 35.99
C GLN A 958 -11.95 -13.45 35.73
N ALA A 959 -13.28 -13.42 35.76
CA ALA A 959 -14.05 -12.23 35.41
C ALA A 959 -15.27 -12.04 36.32
N ARG A 960 -15.62 -10.77 36.57
CA ARG A 960 -16.89 -10.37 37.17
C ARG A 960 -17.73 -9.60 36.17
N MET A 961 -19.02 -9.92 36.13
CA MET A 961 -20.00 -9.20 35.31
C MET A 961 -21.23 -8.83 36.14
N ALA A 962 -21.81 -7.66 35.92
CA ALA A 962 -23.10 -7.28 36.46
C ALA A 962 -24.23 -7.83 35.57
N ARG A 963 -25.28 -8.33 36.22
CA ARG A 963 -26.54 -8.65 35.57
C ARG A 963 -27.41 -7.40 35.44
N GLU A 964 -27.75 -7.07 34.20
CA GLU A 964 -28.70 -6.01 33.85
C GLU A 964 -29.86 -6.61 33.05
N GLY A 965 -30.95 -6.99 33.72
CA GLY A 965 -32.08 -7.69 33.09
C GLY A 965 -31.66 -9.07 32.58
N GLU A 966 -31.71 -9.24 31.25
CA GLU A 966 -31.22 -10.43 30.51
C GLU A 966 -29.84 -10.21 29.88
N SER A 967 -29.15 -9.12 30.22
CA SER A 967 -27.79 -8.83 29.73
C SER A 967 -26.74 -9.00 30.83
N LEU A 968 -25.50 -9.24 30.40
CA LEU A 968 -24.31 -9.30 31.24
C LEU A 968 -23.32 -8.20 30.82
N VAL A 969 -22.82 -7.44 31.79
CA VAL A 969 -21.91 -6.31 31.58
C VAL A 969 -20.65 -6.47 32.41
N TRP A 970 -19.48 -6.28 31.82
CA TRP A 970 -18.19 -6.46 32.50
C TRP A 970 -17.94 -5.46 33.64
N LEU A 971 -17.32 -5.93 34.75
CA LEU A 971 -16.98 -5.11 35.92
C LEU A 971 -15.46 -4.93 36.14
N ASP A 972 -14.62 -5.81 35.59
CA ASP A 972 -13.18 -5.92 35.95
C ASP A 972 -12.18 -5.30 34.98
N THR A 973 -12.65 -4.54 33.99
CA THR A 973 -11.79 -3.99 32.94
C THR A 973 -12.25 -2.60 32.53
N ASP A 974 -11.37 -1.79 31.95
CA ASP A 974 -11.72 -0.52 31.27
C ASP A 974 -12.64 -0.71 30.04
N ARG A 975 -13.19 -1.92 29.83
CA ARG A 975 -14.04 -2.29 28.69
C ARG A 975 -15.50 -2.34 29.12
N HIS A 976 -16.38 -1.72 28.33
CA HIS A 976 -17.83 -1.65 28.58
C HIS A 976 -18.59 -2.60 27.65
N TRP A 977 -18.25 -3.90 27.69
CA TRP A 977 -18.86 -4.90 26.82
C TRP A 977 -20.19 -5.40 27.39
N ARG A 978 -21.22 -5.45 26.53
CA ARG A 978 -22.56 -5.92 26.87
C ARG A 978 -22.91 -7.17 26.07
N TYR A 979 -23.17 -8.25 26.79
CA TYR A 979 -23.63 -9.51 26.25
C TYR A 979 -25.13 -9.64 26.46
N VAL A 980 -25.88 -9.98 25.41
CA VAL A 980 -27.34 -10.10 25.44
C VAL A 980 -27.72 -11.56 25.26
N LYS A 981 -28.63 -12.05 26.12
CA LYS A 981 -29.17 -13.41 26.03
C LYS A 981 -29.98 -13.58 24.73
N GLN A 982 -29.81 -14.72 24.05
CA GLN A 982 -30.59 -15.09 22.87
C GLN A 982 -31.77 -15.99 23.20
#